data_AF-A0A7C2KUE1-F1
#
_entry.id   AF-A0A7C2KUE1-F1
#
_cell.length_a   1.000
_cell.length_b   1.000
_cell.length_c   1.000
_cell.angle_alpha   90.00
_cell.angle_beta   90.00
_cell.angle_gamma   90.00
#
_symmetry.space_group_name_H-M   'P 1'
#
loop_
_entity.id
_entity.type
_entity.pdbx_description
1 polymer ?
#
loop_
_entity_poly.entity_id
_entity_poly.type
_entity_poly.pdbx_seq_one_letter_code
_entity_poly.pdbx_strand_id
1 'polypeptide(L)'
;MSAFLALPVPHGDVLRLLGPRPDQAAVAVDPLVKLDEPLTVVQAYVGGLCDASGQVVQPVEILLIADPDTVVPNRQVPTAALLDRLHDLPTLLDRLPAAVGFELLRGVIAPRCTLGPMLYCRKQHCLFLARSPNGARLLRRVPPPQTRPAGEPTRGLPAALLSWDGPVENGSAATTYGGRGGSGPLGEHASLEKLITDQGAVVRHWDGLRPSDPLGAARLEESHRCCGCEEADRCYPTGAGYAYAVDRLVVVNAAETPLIVLPLGAWRLAEAARIVGGLPAREVVRGAGGEDNELAAWRTHEAERIDSTVPPLLLTGESDGRALLEIARLKLGLIAEVLEQLDAVWRATGRPHLCWTSETVRVAWRSPGATPAASWGFRPLLRKLGLQPNTPVETADQTPLAYPPAFSEPALLPPEVVDAARYFDERRPANVFVKSAKPEGDRARAQVLLEDLGVPWELFCIGDALHATGGGSRMVLTPARARDPDDGEGLPFVGSASGEVAGLKPGKSIEGCACCWYPRFGEAVDLHALGMLLLETLLAHDERQAAALRRVLLEERAEVTRSCATLPIEQREGFVRTWITERCEADAPAAIWSRRNLLWRRDDRNATKLEAFPSVLWRATATFALRLITMIPGFSYCESRAAAAPRGQDDLLLPLVELRGLIALLDDQLFGRTAPAADVRRVLG
;
A
#
# COMPACT_ATOMS: atom_id res chain seq x y z
N MET A 1 -29.26 12.38 -9.34
CA MET A 1 -28.60 13.13 -8.26
C MET A 1 -27.52 12.26 -7.65
N SER A 2 -26.25 12.65 -7.80
CA SER A 2 -25.07 11.96 -7.27
C SER A 2 -25.19 11.70 -5.77
N ALA A 3 -24.69 10.56 -5.29
CA ALA A 3 -24.59 10.31 -3.86
C ALA A 3 -23.74 11.40 -3.20
N PHE A 4 -24.35 12.16 -2.29
CA PHE A 4 -23.73 13.32 -1.66
C PHE A 4 -23.23 12.92 -0.26
N LEU A 5 -21.92 12.91 -0.09
CA LEU A 5 -21.27 13.02 1.21
C LEU A 5 -20.81 14.47 1.32
N ALA A 6 -21.22 15.17 2.37
CA ALA A 6 -20.59 16.42 2.76
C ALA A 6 -19.93 16.22 4.12
N LEU A 7 -18.60 16.10 4.13
CA LEU A 7 -17.87 16.19 5.39
C LEU A 7 -17.64 17.67 5.73
N PRO A 8 -18.10 18.14 6.90
CA PRO A 8 -17.83 19.51 7.32
C PRO A 8 -16.34 19.66 7.62
N VAL A 9 -15.64 20.45 6.82
CA VAL A 9 -14.27 20.91 7.10
C VAL A 9 -14.36 22.29 7.75
N PRO A 10 -13.48 22.68 8.71
CA PRO A 10 -13.62 23.91 9.51
C PRO A 10 -13.68 25.25 8.74
N HIS A 11 -13.56 25.24 7.41
CA HIS A 11 -13.52 26.43 6.56
C HIS A 11 -14.54 26.47 5.42
N GLY A 12 -15.57 25.61 5.42
CA GLY A 12 -16.68 25.68 4.45
C GLY A 12 -16.47 24.88 3.16
N ASP A 13 -15.36 24.16 3.04
CA ASP A 13 -15.11 23.23 1.93
C ASP A 13 -15.74 21.86 2.22
N VAL A 14 -16.30 21.22 1.18
CA VAL A 14 -17.06 19.98 1.28
C VAL A 14 -16.25 18.83 0.67
N LEU A 15 -15.95 17.78 1.44
CA LEU A 15 -15.40 16.54 0.88
C LEU A 15 -16.51 15.63 0.36
N ARG A 16 -16.45 15.28 -0.93
CA ARG A 16 -17.40 14.44 -1.66
C ARG A 16 -16.77 13.08 -2.02
N LEU A 17 -17.55 12.00 -2.01
CA LEU A 17 -17.11 10.73 -2.62
C LEU A 17 -17.29 10.81 -4.14
N LEU A 18 -16.23 10.59 -4.91
CA LEU A 18 -16.26 10.55 -6.37
C LEU A 18 -16.39 9.11 -6.81
N GLY A 19 -17.61 8.63 -6.67
CA GLY A 19 -18.02 7.40 -7.31
C GLY A 19 -18.95 6.62 -6.40
N PRO A 20 -20.15 6.28 -6.88
CA PRO A 20 -20.55 6.19 -8.29
C PRO A 20 -21.89 6.91 -8.54
N ARG A 21 -22.48 6.71 -9.72
CA ARG A 21 -23.82 7.23 -10.05
C ARG A 21 -24.85 6.83 -8.97
N PRO A 22 -25.95 7.57 -8.74
CA PRO A 22 -26.94 7.23 -7.70
C PRO A 22 -27.42 5.77 -7.72
N ASP A 23 -27.58 5.18 -8.91
CA ASP A 23 -27.96 3.78 -9.13
C ASP A 23 -26.86 2.77 -8.76
N GLN A 24 -25.60 3.21 -8.76
CA GLN A 24 -24.43 2.43 -8.35
C GLN A 24 -23.96 2.80 -6.93
N ALA A 25 -24.48 3.87 -6.31
CA ALA A 25 -24.14 4.24 -4.94
C ALA A 25 -24.46 3.14 -3.94
N ALA A 26 -25.52 2.36 -4.18
CA ALA A 26 -25.76 1.13 -3.44
C ALA A 26 -24.66 0.07 -3.63
N VAL A 27 -23.96 0.03 -4.77
CA VAL A 27 -22.86 -0.90 -5.12
C VAL A 27 -21.50 -0.46 -4.55
N ALA A 28 -21.21 0.84 -4.49
CA ALA A 28 -19.95 1.34 -3.87
C ALA A 28 -20.07 1.64 -2.38
N VAL A 29 -21.30 1.83 -1.89
CA VAL A 29 -21.59 1.75 -0.48
C VAL A 29 -21.91 0.30 -0.10
N ASP A 30 -22.13 -0.64 -1.03
CA ASP A 30 -22.33 -2.08 -0.73
C ASP A 30 -21.19 -2.62 0.15
N PRO A 31 -19.90 -2.29 -0.09
CA PRO A 31 -18.82 -2.64 0.83
C PRO A 31 -18.90 -2.00 2.23
N LEU A 32 -19.60 -0.86 2.35
CA LEU A 32 -19.90 -0.15 3.60
C LEU A 32 -21.22 -0.62 4.24
N VAL A 33 -22.12 -1.24 3.45
CA VAL A 33 -23.42 -1.82 3.86
C VAL A 33 -23.29 -3.29 4.23
N LYS A 34 -22.37 -3.99 3.57
CA LYS A 34 -21.92 -5.36 3.83
C LYS A 34 -20.85 -5.40 4.92
N LEU A 35 -20.93 -4.54 5.93
CA LEU A 35 -20.15 -4.73 7.16
C LEU A 35 -20.56 -6.01 7.90
N ASP A 36 -21.68 -6.61 7.50
CA ASP A 36 -22.15 -7.91 7.98
C ASP A 36 -21.61 -9.11 7.16
N GLU A 37 -20.88 -8.86 6.05
CA GLU A 37 -20.28 -9.86 5.17
C GLU A 37 -18.77 -9.59 4.94
N PRO A 38 -17.92 -10.63 4.77
CA PRO A 38 -16.47 -10.49 4.90
C PRO A 38 -15.83 -9.65 3.79
N LEU A 39 -15.30 -8.47 4.13
CA LEU A 39 -14.47 -7.64 3.25
C LEU A 39 -13.16 -7.25 3.94
N THR A 40 -12.06 -7.31 3.18
CA THR A 40 -10.69 -7.24 3.71
C THR A 40 -10.27 -5.85 4.20
N VAL A 41 -10.05 -5.72 5.51
CA VAL A 41 -8.98 -4.96 6.25
C VAL A 41 -8.78 -3.46 5.95
N VAL A 42 -8.66 -2.98 4.69
CA VAL A 42 -8.62 -1.54 4.33
C VAL A 42 -9.23 -1.35 2.94
N GLN A 43 -10.24 -0.50 2.84
CA GLN A 43 -10.90 -0.10 1.59
C GLN A 43 -10.50 1.32 1.20
N ALA A 44 -9.97 1.47 -0.01
CA ALA A 44 -9.64 2.76 -0.58
C ALA A 44 -10.76 3.23 -1.52
N TYR A 45 -11.31 4.39 -1.24
CA TYR A 45 -12.32 5.06 -2.06
C TYR A 45 -11.70 6.23 -2.81
N VAL A 46 -12.26 6.54 -3.97
CA VAL A 46 -11.94 7.79 -4.66
C VAL A 46 -12.97 8.84 -4.24
N GLY A 47 -12.48 9.91 -3.62
CA GLY A 47 -13.20 11.11 -3.23
C GLY A 47 -12.77 12.32 -4.04
N GLY A 48 -13.31 13.48 -3.68
CA GLY A 48 -13.12 14.76 -4.34
C GLY A 48 -13.37 15.89 -3.36
N LEU A 49 -12.39 16.78 -3.21
CA LEU A 49 -12.62 18.08 -2.62
C LEU A 49 -13.40 18.93 -3.62
N CYS A 50 -14.53 19.46 -3.17
CA CYS A 50 -15.38 20.30 -3.98
C CYS A 50 -15.28 21.77 -3.56
N ASP A 51 -15.43 22.67 -4.53
CA ASP A 51 -15.66 24.08 -4.23
C ASP A 51 -17.08 24.34 -3.70
N ALA A 52 -17.38 25.59 -3.35
CA ALA A 52 -18.69 26.01 -2.87
C ALA A 52 -19.85 25.77 -3.86
N SER A 53 -19.54 25.54 -5.15
CA SER A 53 -20.52 25.20 -6.19
C SER A 53 -20.73 23.69 -6.37
N GLY A 54 -19.96 22.86 -5.64
CA GLY A 54 -20.02 21.41 -5.72
C GLY A 54 -19.19 20.79 -6.85
N GLN A 55 -18.37 21.59 -7.55
CA GLN A 55 -17.46 21.12 -8.60
C GLN A 55 -16.20 20.51 -7.98
N VAL A 56 -15.71 19.41 -8.54
CA VAL A 56 -14.51 18.72 -8.06
C VAL A 56 -13.27 19.55 -8.40
N VAL A 57 -12.60 20.05 -7.36
CA VAL A 57 -11.33 20.78 -7.50
C VAL A 57 -10.14 19.83 -7.45
N GLN A 58 -10.19 18.82 -6.57
CA GLN A 58 -9.11 17.87 -6.38
C GLN A 58 -9.65 16.49 -6.01
N PRO A 59 -9.42 15.43 -6.80
CA PRO A 59 -9.72 14.08 -6.36
C PRO A 59 -8.77 13.69 -5.22
N VAL A 60 -9.32 12.93 -4.29
CA VAL A 60 -8.61 12.40 -3.14
C VAL A 60 -8.82 10.90 -3.06
N GLU A 61 -7.93 10.20 -2.41
CA GLU A 61 -8.16 8.85 -1.91
C GLU A 61 -8.66 8.96 -0.47
N ILE A 62 -9.71 8.22 -0.16
CA ILE A 62 -10.29 8.12 1.17
C ILE A 62 -10.10 6.68 1.62
N LEU A 63 -9.25 6.45 2.62
CA LEU A 63 -9.05 5.13 3.20
C LEU A 63 -10.05 4.95 4.35
N LEU A 64 -10.86 3.91 4.23
CA LEU A 64 -11.74 3.37 5.26
C LEU A 64 -11.24 1.98 5.67
N ILE A 65 -11.48 1.60 6.92
CA ILE A 65 -11.02 0.39 7.60
C ILE A 65 -12.31 -0.32 8.03
N ALA A 66 -12.35 -1.65 7.87
CA ALA A 66 -13.53 -2.46 8.17
C ALA A 66 -13.16 -3.64 9.09
N ASP A 67 -14.18 -4.11 9.83
CA ASP A 67 -14.13 -5.14 10.87
C ASP A 67 -13.39 -6.42 10.41
N PRO A 68 -12.32 -6.86 11.09
CA PRO A 68 -11.49 -7.98 10.64
C PRO A 68 -11.84 -9.34 11.27
N ASP A 69 -12.93 -9.45 12.03
CA ASP A 69 -13.37 -10.71 12.66
C ASP A 69 -13.89 -11.79 11.68
N THR A 70 -13.83 -11.53 10.36
CA THR A 70 -14.38 -12.42 9.32
C THR A 70 -13.39 -12.83 8.21
N VAL A 71 -12.07 -12.68 8.38
CA VAL A 71 -11.07 -13.12 7.38
C VAL A 71 -10.96 -14.65 7.37
N VAL A 72 -10.73 -15.29 6.21
CA VAL A 72 -10.54 -16.76 6.11
C VAL A 72 -9.29 -17.20 6.90
N PRO A 73 -9.33 -18.27 7.72
CA PRO A 73 -8.30 -18.64 8.70
C PRO A 73 -6.85 -18.68 8.20
N ASN A 74 -6.63 -18.99 6.92
CA ASN A 74 -5.29 -19.25 6.39
C ASN A 74 -4.60 -18.01 5.78
N ARG A 75 -5.16 -16.81 5.96
CA ARG A 75 -4.59 -15.51 5.54
C ARG A 75 -4.77 -14.40 6.58
N GLN A 76 -5.03 -14.77 7.83
CA GLN A 76 -5.43 -13.82 8.87
C GLN A 76 -4.25 -13.04 9.43
N VAL A 77 -4.30 -11.75 9.16
CA VAL A 77 -3.68 -10.72 9.98
C VAL A 77 -4.60 -10.44 11.18
N PRO A 78 -4.13 -10.49 12.44
CA PRO A 78 -4.96 -10.21 13.61
C PRO A 78 -5.52 -8.77 13.63
N THR A 79 -6.83 -8.66 13.80
CA THR A 79 -7.63 -7.42 13.88
C THR A 79 -7.00 -6.30 14.70
N ALA A 80 -6.62 -6.61 15.94
CA ALA A 80 -6.12 -5.60 16.88
C ALA A 80 -4.76 -5.02 16.46
N ALA A 81 -3.87 -5.87 15.92
CA ALA A 81 -2.53 -5.46 15.49
C ALA A 81 -2.55 -4.57 14.24
N LEU A 82 -3.57 -4.74 13.40
CA LEU A 82 -3.85 -3.86 12.27
C LEU A 82 -4.34 -2.48 12.75
N LEU A 83 -5.35 -2.46 13.63
CA LEU A 83 -6.00 -1.25 14.13
C LEU A 83 -5.04 -0.33 14.90
N ASP A 84 -4.19 -0.89 15.76
CA ASP A 84 -3.17 -0.14 16.50
C ASP A 84 -2.19 0.57 15.55
N ARG A 85 -1.88 -0.03 14.40
CA ARG A 85 -0.93 0.52 13.43
C ARG A 85 -1.54 1.57 12.52
N LEU A 86 -2.82 1.45 12.24
CA LEU A 86 -3.58 2.46 11.51
C LEU A 86 -3.77 3.74 12.33
N HIS A 87 -3.76 3.63 13.67
CA HIS A 87 -3.69 4.80 14.56
C HIS A 87 -2.40 5.61 14.38
N ASP A 88 -1.28 4.95 14.07
CA ASP A 88 0.02 5.59 13.85
C ASP A 88 0.21 6.15 12.43
N LEU A 89 -0.66 5.77 11.48
CA LEU A 89 -0.52 6.10 10.06
C LEU A 89 -0.52 7.62 9.76
N PRO A 90 -1.31 8.49 10.44
CA PRO A 90 -1.17 9.94 10.28
C PRO A 90 0.24 10.46 10.61
N THR A 91 0.81 10.00 11.73
CA THR A 91 2.19 10.33 12.13
C THR A 91 3.22 9.85 11.10
N LEU A 92 2.93 8.73 10.44
CA LEU A 92 3.75 8.19 9.36
C LEU A 92 3.68 9.06 8.10
N LEU A 93 2.48 9.48 7.71
CA LEU A 93 2.21 10.34 6.55
C LEU A 93 2.81 11.74 6.72
N ASP A 94 2.90 12.24 7.94
CA ASP A 94 3.58 13.49 8.27
C ASP A 94 5.10 13.43 8.04
N ARG A 95 5.69 12.22 8.13
CA ARG A 95 7.12 11.96 7.87
C ARG A 95 7.44 11.75 6.40
N LEU A 96 6.44 11.53 5.54
CA LEU A 96 6.67 11.47 4.11
C LEU A 96 7.03 12.87 3.58
N PRO A 97 7.93 12.97 2.58
CA PRO A 97 8.25 14.24 1.95
C PRO A 97 6.96 14.95 1.54
N ALA A 98 6.77 16.17 2.03
CA ALA A 98 5.63 16.99 1.64
C ALA A 98 5.73 17.22 0.14
N ALA A 99 4.85 16.61 -0.65
CA ALA A 99 4.74 17.02 -2.04
C ALA A 99 4.34 18.51 -2.03
N VAL A 100 5.17 19.35 -2.66
CA VAL A 100 4.99 20.82 -2.66
C VAL A 100 3.58 21.16 -3.14
N GLY A 101 2.86 22.06 -2.47
CA GLY A 101 1.47 22.44 -2.75
C GLY A 101 0.40 21.41 -2.34
N PHE A 102 0.76 20.45 -1.49
CA PHE A 102 -0.18 19.69 -0.66
C PHE A 102 -0.29 20.23 0.77
N GLU A 103 0.40 21.35 1.06
CA GLU A 103 0.31 22.14 2.30
C GLU A 103 -1.13 22.57 2.59
N LEU A 104 -1.88 23.01 1.57
CA LEU A 104 -3.29 23.38 1.67
C LEU A 104 -4.17 22.16 1.99
N LEU A 105 -3.89 21.00 1.39
CA LEU A 105 -4.55 19.73 1.73
C LEU A 105 -4.20 19.28 3.15
N ARG A 106 -2.95 19.40 3.61
CA ARG A 106 -2.58 19.16 5.01
C ARG A 106 -3.31 20.10 5.96
N GLY A 107 -3.57 21.36 5.60
CA GLY A 107 -4.37 22.31 6.39
C GLY A 107 -5.89 22.06 6.38
N VAL A 108 -6.42 21.42 5.34
CA VAL A 108 -7.83 21.01 5.19
C VAL A 108 -8.07 19.62 5.85
N ILE A 109 -7.06 18.74 5.80
CA ILE A 109 -7.07 17.37 6.34
C ILE A 109 -6.60 17.33 7.81
N ALA A 110 -5.79 18.30 8.25
CA ALA A 110 -5.46 18.52 9.65
C ALA A 110 -6.11 19.84 10.10
N PRO A 111 -7.17 19.73 10.93
CA PRO A 111 -6.95 19.25 12.28
C PRO A 111 -7.96 18.20 12.69
N ARG A 112 -7.50 16.98 13.02
CA ARG A 112 -8.15 16.10 14.01
C ARG A 112 -9.70 16.05 13.92
N CYS A 113 -10.28 16.03 12.72
CA CYS A 113 -11.72 15.94 12.57
C CYS A 113 -12.11 14.48 12.86
N THR A 114 -12.27 14.18 14.15
CA THR A 114 -12.92 12.96 14.60
C THR A 114 -14.37 13.05 14.19
N LEU A 115 -14.71 12.49 13.03
CA LEU A 115 -16.09 12.37 12.59
C LEU A 115 -16.79 11.39 13.54
N GLY A 116 -17.97 11.78 14.01
CA GLY A 116 -18.88 10.86 14.68
C GLY A 116 -19.36 9.77 13.70
N PRO A 117 -20.11 8.77 14.19
CA PRO A 117 -20.68 7.73 13.36
C PRO A 117 -21.56 8.34 12.26
N MET A 118 -21.48 7.79 11.05
CA MET A 118 -22.26 8.23 9.89
C MET A 118 -23.39 7.24 9.62
N LEU A 119 -24.44 7.72 8.95
CA LEU A 119 -25.55 6.92 8.47
C LEU A 119 -25.65 7.05 6.97
N TYR A 120 -25.70 5.92 6.26
CA TYR A 120 -26.02 5.87 4.84
C TYR A 120 -27.49 5.56 4.63
N CYS A 121 -28.17 6.39 3.83
CA CYS A 121 -29.54 6.15 3.41
C CYS A 121 -29.58 5.44 2.05
N ARG A 122 -30.00 4.18 2.02
CA ARG A 122 -30.10 3.35 0.80
C ARG A 122 -31.03 3.95 -0.27
N LYS A 123 -32.04 4.73 0.13
CA LYS A 123 -33.05 5.31 -0.77
C LYS A 123 -32.65 6.65 -1.36
N GLN A 124 -32.00 7.51 -0.57
CA GLN A 124 -31.51 8.81 -1.02
C GLN A 124 -30.07 8.74 -1.53
N HIS A 125 -29.41 7.59 -1.34
CA HIS A 125 -28.01 7.37 -1.67
C HIS A 125 -27.10 8.45 -1.05
N CYS A 126 -27.31 8.79 0.22
CA CYS A 126 -26.55 9.85 0.88
C CYS A 126 -25.99 9.39 2.23
N LEU A 127 -24.85 9.94 2.60
CA LEU A 127 -24.21 9.75 3.91
C LEU A 127 -24.35 11.03 4.73
N PHE A 128 -24.64 10.91 6.02
CA PHE A 128 -24.73 12.05 6.94
C PHE A 128 -24.28 11.66 8.36
N LEU A 129 -23.80 12.64 9.13
CA LEU A 129 -23.37 12.40 10.51
C LEU A 129 -24.58 12.12 11.42
N ALA A 130 -24.46 11.08 12.22
CA ALA A 130 -25.40 10.80 13.30
C ALA A 130 -25.25 11.86 14.39
N ARG A 131 -26.38 12.21 15.00
CA ARG A 131 -26.46 13.24 16.04
C ARG A 131 -26.93 12.64 17.35
N SER A 132 -26.59 13.32 18.42
CA SER A 132 -27.06 12.99 19.76
C SER A 132 -28.59 13.09 19.81
N PRO A 133 -29.29 12.04 20.27
CA PRO A 133 -30.75 12.09 20.46
C PRO A 133 -31.17 13.12 21.52
N ASN A 134 -30.26 13.48 22.43
CA ASN A 134 -30.55 14.33 23.57
C ASN A 134 -30.42 15.83 23.27
N GLY A 135 -29.61 16.21 22.28
CA GLY A 135 -29.34 17.62 22.00
C GLY A 135 -29.10 17.97 20.54
N ALA A 136 -29.31 17.02 19.61
CA ALA A 136 -29.08 17.17 18.17
C ALA A 136 -27.66 17.69 17.80
N ARG A 137 -26.71 17.68 18.73
CA ARG A 137 -25.29 18.00 18.50
C ARG A 137 -24.59 16.79 17.88
N LEU A 138 -23.45 17.01 17.24
CA LEU A 138 -22.62 15.91 16.72
C LEU A 138 -22.12 15.05 17.88
N LEU A 139 -22.16 13.73 17.71
CA LEU A 139 -21.56 12.77 18.64
C LEU A 139 -20.02 12.96 18.66
N ARG A 140 -19.42 12.89 19.85
CA ARG A 140 -17.97 13.07 20.09
C ARG A 140 -17.31 11.72 20.40
N ARG A 141 -16.01 11.58 20.17
CA ARG A 141 -15.24 10.39 20.61
C ARG A 141 -15.04 10.41 22.13
N VAL A 142 -15.04 9.25 22.78
CA VAL A 142 -14.57 9.17 24.18
C VAL A 142 -13.05 9.34 24.20
N PRO A 143 -12.48 10.27 24.99
CA PRO A 143 -11.03 10.42 25.09
C PRO A 143 -10.39 9.13 25.64
N PRO A 144 -9.17 8.77 25.18
CA PRO A 144 -8.49 7.59 25.69
C PRO A 144 -8.22 7.74 27.20
N PRO A 145 -8.33 6.65 27.98
CA PRO A 145 -8.01 6.70 29.41
C PRO A 145 -6.54 7.09 29.62
N GLN A 146 -6.28 8.00 30.56
CA GLN A 146 -4.95 8.59 30.80
C GLN A 146 -3.93 7.59 31.35
N THR A 147 -4.37 6.44 31.85
CA THR A 147 -3.52 5.38 32.41
C THR A 147 -4.03 4.02 31.97
N ARG A 148 -3.22 3.27 31.22
CA ARG A 148 -3.49 1.87 30.88
C ARG A 148 -2.57 0.98 31.74
N PRO A 149 -3.10 0.01 32.51
CA PRO A 149 -2.27 -1.01 33.15
C PRO A 149 -1.58 -1.86 32.07
N ALA A 150 -0.28 -2.10 32.21
CA ALA A 150 0.44 -2.97 31.29
C ALA A 150 0.01 -4.44 31.51
N GLY A 151 -0.34 -5.15 30.43
CA GLY A 151 -0.44 -6.61 30.43
C GLY A 151 -1.85 -7.24 30.42
N GLU A 152 -2.94 -6.48 30.41
CA GLU A 152 -4.28 -7.08 30.23
C GLU A 152 -4.66 -7.22 28.75
N PRO A 153 -5.03 -8.44 28.29
CA PRO A 153 -5.63 -8.61 26.97
C PRO A 153 -7.02 -7.96 26.96
N THR A 154 -7.21 -6.93 26.14
CA THR A 154 -8.50 -6.27 25.95
C THR A 154 -9.47 -7.21 25.25
N ARG A 155 -10.41 -7.80 26.01
CA ARG A 155 -11.59 -8.49 25.47
C ARG A 155 -12.75 -7.53 25.09
N GLY A 156 -12.48 -6.23 24.90
CA GLY A 156 -13.51 -5.21 24.61
C GLY A 156 -13.02 -4.14 23.63
N LEU A 157 -13.97 -3.46 22.99
CA LEU A 157 -13.74 -2.35 22.06
C LEU A 157 -12.89 -1.25 22.73
N PRO A 158 -11.79 -0.78 22.12
CA PRO A 158 -11.02 0.36 22.61
C PRO A 158 -11.92 1.58 22.83
N ALA A 159 -11.61 2.40 23.86
CA ALA A 159 -12.32 3.67 24.12
C ALA A 159 -12.39 4.61 22.90
N ALA A 160 -11.35 4.52 22.07
CA ALA A 160 -11.25 5.21 20.80
C ALA A 160 -12.37 4.80 19.82
N LEU A 161 -13.03 3.65 19.98
CA LEU A 161 -14.08 3.19 19.07
C LEU A 161 -15.50 3.51 19.60
N LEU A 162 -15.60 4.19 20.75
CA LEU A 162 -16.88 4.60 21.33
C LEU A 162 -17.22 6.05 20.99
N SER A 163 -18.49 6.25 20.63
CA SER A 163 -19.09 7.55 20.38
C SER A 163 -19.98 7.97 21.55
N TRP A 164 -19.94 9.24 21.91
CA TRP A 164 -20.51 9.79 23.13
C TRP A 164 -21.25 11.10 22.86
N ASP A 165 -22.37 11.28 23.54
CA ASP A 165 -23.23 12.46 23.45
C ASP A 165 -22.72 13.69 24.24
N GLY A 166 -21.62 13.56 24.99
CA GLY A 166 -21.01 14.65 25.77
C GLY A 166 -21.51 14.72 27.22
N PRO A 167 -20.96 15.63 28.06
CA PRO A 167 -21.44 15.79 29.43
C PRO A 167 -22.85 16.36 29.40
N VAL A 168 -23.74 15.76 30.18
CA VAL A 168 -25.16 16.03 30.10
C VAL A 168 -25.48 17.36 30.78
N GLU A 169 -25.95 18.33 29.99
CA GLU A 169 -26.73 19.45 30.54
C GLU A 169 -28.05 18.86 31.07
N ASN A 170 -28.34 19.02 32.38
CA ASN A 170 -29.60 18.65 33.04
C ASN A 170 -29.80 17.19 33.52
N GLY A 171 -28.74 16.44 33.79
CA GLY A 171 -28.83 15.24 34.67
C GLY A 171 -29.41 13.95 34.06
N SER A 172 -29.55 13.86 32.75
CA SER A 172 -29.78 12.55 32.07
C SER A 172 -28.47 11.75 31.98
N ALA A 173 -28.55 10.43 31.76
CA ALA A 173 -27.36 9.61 31.54
C ALA A 173 -26.84 9.79 30.11
N ALA A 174 -25.53 10.01 29.96
CA ALA A 174 -24.86 10.04 28.68
C ALA A 174 -24.91 8.65 28.02
N THR A 175 -25.31 8.58 26.75
CA THR A 175 -25.27 7.32 25.99
C THR A 175 -23.97 7.20 25.20
N THR A 176 -23.26 6.10 25.41
CA THR A 176 -22.14 5.69 24.56
C THR A 176 -22.58 4.64 23.55
N TYR A 177 -22.13 4.75 22.31
CA TYR A 177 -22.43 3.85 21.20
C TYR A 177 -21.16 3.18 20.64
N GLY A 178 -21.21 1.88 20.31
CA GLY A 178 -20.12 1.18 19.62
C GLY A 178 -20.41 -0.29 19.31
N GLY A 179 -19.90 -0.78 18.17
CA GLY A 179 -20.05 -2.17 17.71
C GLY A 179 -21.46 -2.77 17.92
N ARG A 180 -21.48 -4.00 18.45
CA ARG A 180 -22.72 -4.73 18.82
C ARG A 180 -23.32 -4.31 20.18
N GLY A 181 -22.71 -3.35 20.87
CA GLY A 181 -23.05 -3.01 22.25
C GLY A 181 -22.51 -4.04 23.27
N GLY A 182 -22.57 -3.67 24.55
CA GLY A 182 -22.12 -4.53 25.65
C GLY A 182 -21.37 -3.80 26.74
N SER A 183 -20.60 -4.53 27.55
CA SER A 183 -19.75 -3.98 28.59
C SER A 183 -18.33 -3.74 28.06
N GLY A 184 -17.78 -2.55 28.36
CA GLY A 184 -16.43 -2.16 27.95
C GLY A 184 -15.68 -1.44 29.05
N PRO A 185 -14.44 -0.99 28.77
CA PRO A 185 -13.57 -0.31 29.75
C PRO A 185 -14.17 0.98 30.34
N LEU A 186 -15.21 1.51 29.71
CA LEU A 186 -15.88 2.77 30.06
C LEU A 186 -17.32 2.55 30.57
N GLY A 187 -17.75 1.30 30.78
CA GLY A 187 -19.11 0.94 31.19
C GLY A 187 -19.93 0.30 30.06
N GLU A 188 -21.25 0.29 30.24
CA GLU A 188 -22.19 -0.22 29.23
C GLU A 188 -22.33 0.76 28.06
N HIS A 189 -22.34 0.23 26.84
CA HIS A 189 -22.57 1.00 25.62
C HIS A 189 -23.63 0.33 24.74
N ALA A 190 -24.42 1.18 24.08
CA ALA A 190 -25.47 0.78 23.14
C ALA A 190 -24.87 0.33 21.79
N SER A 191 -25.58 -0.55 21.09
CA SER A 191 -25.21 -0.95 19.73
C SER A 191 -25.35 0.20 18.74
N LEU A 192 -24.62 0.11 17.62
CA LEU A 192 -24.79 1.04 16.52
C LEU A 192 -26.18 0.95 15.87
N GLU A 193 -26.84 -0.21 15.89
CA GLU A 193 -28.22 -0.33 15.39
C GLU A 193 -29.18 0.51 16.23
N LYS A 194 -28.95 0.57 17.56
CA LYS A 194 -29.73 1.45 18.45
C LYS A 194 -29.55 2.92 18.09
N LEU A 195 -28.37 3.33 17.60
CA LEU A 195 -28.13 4.71 17.14
C LEU A 195 -29.07 5.12 15.99
N ILE A 196 -29.40 4.20 15.06
CA ILE A 196 -30.35 4.44 13.96
C ILE A 196 -31.71 4.82 14.55
N THR A 197 -32.19 4.05 15.51
CA THR A 197 -33.49 4.28 16.15
C THR A 197 -33.52 5.57 16.96
N ASP A 198 -32.41 5.90 17.61
CA ASP A 198 -32.26 7.11 18.42
C ASP A 198 -32.25 8.39 17.56
N GLN A 199 -31.93 8.32 16.26
CA GLN A 199 -32.07 9.48 15.37
C GLN A 199 -33.51 9.99 15.26
N GLY A 200 -34.52 9.17 15.57
CA GLY A 200 -35.90 9.64 15.63
C GLY A 200 -36.12 10.75 16.67
N ALA A 201 -35.29 10.81 17.73
CA ALA A 201 -35.32 11.92 18.67
C ALA A 201 -34.78 13.23 18.07
N VAL A 202 -33.81 13.15 17.15
CA VAL A 202 -33.27 14.30 16.42
C VAL A 202 -34.33 14.89 15.48
N VAL A 203 -35.08 14.03 14.77
CA VAL A 203 -36.19 14.45 13.91
C VAL A 203 -37.29 15.13 14.72
N ARG A 204 -37.70 14.55 15.86
CA ARG A 204 -38.68 15.17 16.77
C ARG A 204 -38.19 16.49 17.34
N HIS A 205 -36.90 16.60 17.65
CA HIS A 205 -36.29 17.85 18.10
C HIS A 205 -36.38 18.94 17.01
N TRP A 206 -36.06 18.58 15.76
CA TRP A 206 -36.23 19.48 14.61
C TRP A 206 -37.69 19.93 14.45
N ASP A 207 -38.66 19.02 14.53
CA ASP A 207 -40.09 19.37 14.45
C ASP A 207 -40.52 20.37 15.55
N GLY A 208 -40.01 20.19 16.77
CA GLY A 208 -40.24 21.13 17.87
C GLY A 208 -39.54 22.49 17.70
N LEU A 209 -38.40 22.52 17.00
CA LEU A 209 -37.69 23.77 16.67
C LEU A 209 -38.40 24.57 15.58
N ARG A 210 -39.03 23.93 14.59
CA ARG A 210 -39.69 24.64 13.47
C ARG A 210 -40.58 25.81 13.88
N PRO A 211 -41.47 25.68 14.89
CA PRO A 211 -42.29 26.81 15.34
C PRO A 211 -41.59 27.77 16.30
N SER A 212 -40.52 27.35 16.99
CA SER A 212 -39.91 28.11 18.10
C SER A 212 -38.58 28.78 17.75
N ASP A 213 -37.79 28.18 16.86
CA ASP A 213 -36.53 28.67 16.29
C ASP A 213 -36.38 28.18 14.82
N PRO A 214 -36.98 28.90 13.85
CA PRO A 214 -36.92 28.52 12.43
C PRO A 214 -35.49 28.50 11.85
N LEU A 215 -34.61 29.38 12.36
CA LEU A 215 -33.21 29.43 11.94
C LEU A 215 -32.43 28.21 12.46
N GLY A 216 -32.65 27.82 13.71
CA GLY A 216 -32.12 26.58 14.29
C GLY A 216 -32.62 25.34 13.55
N ALA A 217 -33.91 25.29 13.22
CA ALA A 217 -34.50 24.20 12.44
C ALA A 217 -33.87 24.08 11.04
N ALA A 218 -33.72 25.21 10.31
CA ALA A 218 -33.08 25.23 8.99
C ALA A 218 -31.62 24.76 9.03
N ARG A 219 -30.84 25.18 10.04
CA ARG A 219 -29.46 24.71 10.24
C ARG A 219 -29.38 23.23 10.54
N LEU A 220 -30.32 22.69 11.32
CA LEU A 220 -30.37 21.26 11.62
C LEU A 220 -30.78 20.45 10.39
N GLU A 221 -31.71 20.95 9.58
CA GLU A 221 -32.13 20.35 8.30
C GLU A 221 -31.00 20.29 7.27
N GLU A 222 -30.22 21.37 7.16
CA GLU A 222 -29.03 21.42 6.30
C GLU A 222 -27.97 20.39 6.71
N SER A 223 -27.89 20.09 8.01
CA SER A 223 -26.80 19.33 8.61
C SER A 223 -27.19 17.94 9.13
N HIS A 224 -28.44 17.49 8.91
CA HIS A 224 -28.92 16.15 9.22
C HIS A 224 -30.04 15.72 8.26
N ARG A 225 -29.76 14.76 7.37
CA ARG A 225 -30.64 14.45 6.22
C ARG A 225 -31.99 13.83 6.55
N CYS A 226 -32.18 13.30 7.76
CA CYS A 226 -33.50 12.81 8.17
C CYS A 226 -34.47 13.95 8.49
N CYS A 227 -33.97 15.14 8.86
CA CYS A 227 -34.79 16.34 9.03
C CYS A 227 -35.21 16.86 7.65
N GLY A 228 -36.50 17.19 7.46
CA GLY A 228 -37.04 17.61 6.17
C GLY A 228 -37.19 16.51 5.11
N CYS A 229 -36.86 15.25 5.43
CA CYS A 229 -37.05 14.12 4.53
C CYS A 229 -38.53 13.73 4.42
N GLU A 230 -39.05 13.59 3.20
CA GLU A 230 -40.44 13.16 2.94
C GLU A 230 -40.80 11.78 3.53
N GLU A 231 -39.79 10.98 3.85
CA GLU A 231 -39.95 9.62 4.37
C GLU A 231 -39.68 9.54 5.88
N ALA A 232 -39.42 10.68 6.53
CA ALA A 232 -39.10 10.73 7.97
C ALA A 232 -40.22 10.13 8.82
N ASP A 233 -41.48 10.42 8.52
CA ASP A 233 -42.64 9.90 9.26
C ASP A 233 -42.78 8.37 9.17
N ARG A 234 -42.33 7.79 8.05
CA ARG A 234 -42.30 6.33 7.86
C ARG A 234 -41.10 5.69 8.53
N CYS A 235 -39.97 6.39 8.57
CA CYS A 235 -38.75 5.92 9.24
C CYS A 235 -38.87 6.03 10.77
N TYR A 236 -39.51 7.09 11.26
CA TYR A 236 -39.60 7.44 12.68
C TYR A 236 -41.05 7.79 13.08
N PRO A 237 -41.98 6.83 13.00
CA PRO A 237 -43.37 7.08 13.36
C PRO A 237 -43.48 7.46 14.85
N THR A 238 -44.49 8.27 15.19
CA THR A 238 -44.89 8.53 16.58
C THR A 238 -45.44 7.24 17.22
N GLY A 239 -44.54 6.37 17.71
CA GLY A 239 -44.85 5.06 18.29
C GLY A 239 -43.63 4.13 18.31
N ALA A 240 -43.82 2.86 18.69
CA ALA A 240 -42.77 1.83 18.58
C ALA A 240 -42.83 1.18 17.18
N GLY A 241 -41.70 1.19 16.45
CA GLY A 241 -41.61 0.56 15.14
C GLY A 241 -40.64 1.29 14.20
N TYR A 242 -39.35 1.04 14.36
CA TYR A 242 -38.29 1.64 13.52
C TYR A 242 -37.78 0.71 12.41
N ALA A 243 -38.52 -0.38 12.12
CA ALA A 243 -38.12 -1.38 11.14
C ALA A 243 -37.80 -0.77 9.76
N TYR A 244 -38.57 0.25 9.35
CA TYR A 244 -38.35 0.95 8.09
C TYR A 244 -37.07 1.81 8.09
N ALA A 245 -36.72 2.44 9.23
CA ALA A 245 -35.44 3.14 9.37
C ALA A 245 -34.27 2.15 9.38
N VAL A 246 -34.39 1.03 10.09
CA VAL A 246 -33.32 0.01 10.18
C VAL A 246 -33.07 -0.70 8.84
N ASP A 247 -34.10 -0.91 8.02
CA ASP A 247 -33.94 -1.47 6.68
C ASP A 247 -33.27 -0.49 5.69
N ARG A 248 -33.49 0.81 5.90
CA ARG A 248 -33.09 1.86 4.95
C ARG A 248 -31.78 2.54 5.31
N LEU A 249 -31.51 2.70 6.60
CA LEU A 249 -30.32 3.34 7.12
C LEU A 249 -29.31 2.28 7.53
N VAL A 250 -28.07 2.51 7.12
CA VAL A 250 -26.93 1.66 7.44
C VAL A 250 -25.97 2.49 8.26
N VAL A 251 -25.49 1.97 9.38
CA VAL A 251 -24.42 2.66 10.12
C VAL A 251 -23.10 2.46 9.40
N VAL A 252 -22.44 3.58 9.09
CA VAL A 252 -21.06 3.61 8.64
C VAL A 252 -20.25 4.20 9.78
N ASN A 253 -19.70 3.34 10.64
CA ASN A 253 -18.99 3.80 11.83
C ASN A 253 -17.58 4.30 11.47
N ALA A 254 -17.41 5.61 11.31
CA ALA A 254 -16.08 6.23 11.23
C ALA A 254 -15.37 6.29 12.60
N ALA A 255 -16.07 6.09 13.73
CA ALA A 255 -15.42 6.07 15.04
C ALA A 255 -14.55 4.82 15.23
N GLU A 256 -14.85 3.74 14.51
CA GLU A 256 -14.04 2.51 14.47
C GLU A 256 -12.77 2.64 13.60
N THR A 257 -12.68 3.70 12.78
CA THR A 257 -11.79 3.72 11.61
C THR A 257 -11.27 5.13 11.34
N PRO A 258 -9.96 5.42 11.52
CA PRO A 258 -9.42 6.69 11.06
C PRO A 258 -9.67 6.88 9.55
N LEU A 259 -10.45 7.89 9.20
CA LEU A 259 -10.58 8.35 7.81
C LEU A 259 -9.27 9.01 7.42
N ILE A 260 -8.57 8.44 6.44
CA ILE A 260 -7.35 9.04 5.90
C ILE A 260 -7.66 9.54 4.51
N VAL A 261 -7.52 10.86 4.34
CA VAL A 261 -7.70 11.51 3.05
C VAL A 261 -6.32 11.82 2.50
N LEU A 262 -6.03 11.35 1.30
CA LEU A 262 -4.77 11.59 0.59
C LEU A 262 -5.06 12.18 -0.78
N PRO A 263 -4.17 12.99 -1.36
CA PRO A 263 -4.34 13.39 -2.74
C PRO A 263 -4.27 12.19 -3.68
N LEU A 264 -5.16 12.14 -4.68
CA LEU A 264 -5.11 11.13 -5.72
C LEU A 264 -4.38 11.66 -6.95
N GLY A 265 -3.29 11.00 -7.33
CA GLY A 265 -2.63 11.25 -8.62
C GLY A 265 -3.49 10.79 -9.79
N ALA A 266 -3.62 11.62 -10.83
CA ALA A 266 -4.47 11.35 -11.99
C ALA A 266 -4.04 10.12 -12.80
N TRP A 267 -2.74 9.84 -12.78
CA TRP A 267 -2.11 8.89 -13.68
C TRP A 267 -1.58 7.70 -12.89
N ARG A 268 -1.72 6.50 -13.41
CA ARG A 268 -0.89 5.36 -13.01
C ARG A 268 0.55 5.64 -13.42
N LEU A 269 1.53 5.06 -12.73
CA LEU A 269 2.93 5.18 -13.14
C LEU A 269 3.16 4.77 -14.60
N ALA A 270 2.56 3.65 -15.02
CA ALA A 270 2.62 3.20 -16.40
C ALA A 270 2.02 4.22 -17.37
N GLU A 271 0.86 4.83 -17.05
CA GLU A 271 0.22 5.85 -17.89
C GLU A 271 1.08 7.11 -18.02
N ALA A 272 1.62 7.62 -16.91
CA ALA A 272 2.54 8.76 -16.92
C ALA A 272 3.78 8.47 -17.79
N ALA A 273 4.31 7.25 -17.72
CA ALA A 273 5.43 6.83 -18.57
C ALA A 273 5.08 6.80 -20.07
N ARG A 274 3.82 6.55 -20.44
CA ARG A 274 3.36 6.66 -21.85
C ARG A 274 3.33 8.11 -22.30
N ILE A 275 2.84 9.01 -21.44
CA ILE A 275 2.79 10.44 -21.73
C ILE A 275 4.20 10.98 -21.92
N VAL A 276 5.10 10.68 -20.98
CA VAL A 276 6.53 11.01 -21.10
C VAL A 276 7.14 10.38 -22.35
N GLY A 277 6.71 9.17 -22.73
CA GLY A 277 7.15 8.48 -23.96
C GLY A 277 6.55 9.01 -25.27
N GLY A 278 5.80 10.12 -25.25
CA GLY A 278 5.29 10.80 -26.45
C GLY A 278 3.82 10.54 -26.79
N LEU A 279 3.08 9.77 -25.99
CA LEU A 279 1.64 9.60 -26.19
C LEU A 279 0.87 10.81 -25.64
N PRO A 280 0.01 11.49 -26.43
CA PRO A 280 -0.84 12.56 -25.92
C PRO A 280 -1.69 12.09 -24.72
N ALA A 281 -1.79 12.91 -23.68
CA ALA A 281 -2.50 12.55 -22.46
C ALA A 281 -3.98 12.24 -22.72
N ARG A 282 -4.61 12.94 -23.68
CA ARG A 282 -6.00 12.65 -24.11
C ARG A 282 -6.17 11.25 -24.70
N GLU A 283 -5.15 10.70 -25.34
CA GLU A 283 -5.21 9.35 -25.93
C GLU A 283 -5.10 8.27 -24.83
N VAL A 284 -4.36 8.54 -23.75
CA VAL A 284 -4.34 7.69 -22.56
C VAL A 284 -5.74 7.57 -21.95
N VAL A 285 -6.46 8.68 -21.82
CA VAL A 285 -7.81 8.70 -21.24
C VAL A 285 -8.82 8.00 -22.17
N ARG A 286 -8.78 8.25 -23.48
CA ARG A 286 -9.67 7.59 -24.46
C ARG A 286 -9.46 6.07 -24.53
N GLY A 287 -8.21 5.61 -24.45
CA GLY A 287 -7.87 4.19 -24.48
C GLY A 287 -8.26 3.43 -23.20
N ALA A 288 -8.59 4.12 -22.10
CA ALA A 288 -8.93 3.48 -20.83
C ALA A 288 -10.36 2.89 -20.77
N GLY A 289 -11.21 3.16 -21.77
CA GLY A 289 -12.54 2.53 -21.93
C GLY A 289 -13.49 2.74 -20.75
N GLY A 290 -13.29 3.79 -19.94
CA GLY A 290 -14.05 4.02 -18.70
C GLY A 290 -15.43 4.63 -18.94
N GLU A 291 -16.36 4.34 -18.01
CA GLU A 291 -17.68 4.97 -17.94
C GLU A 291 -17.56 6.49 -17.68
N ASP A 292 -18.38 7.31 -18.34
CA ASP A 292 -18.50 8.75 -18.06
C ASP A 292 -18.91 8.98 -16.60
N ASN A 293 -17.95 9.44 -15.80
CA ASN A 293 -18.08 9.85 -14.40
C ASN A 293 -17.18 11.06 -14.11
N GLU A 294 -17.34 11.68 -12.94
CA GLU A 294 -16.62 12.93 -12.58
C GLU A 294 -15.11 12.76 -12.50
N LEU A 295 -14.61 11.58 -12.11
CA LEU A 295 -13.19 11.28 -12.15
C LEU A 295 -12.67 11.20 -13.58
N ALA A 296 -13.42 10.59 -14.50
CA ALA A 296 -13.10 10.54 -15.92
C ALA A 296 -13.13 11.94 -16.56
N ALA A 297 -14.11 12.77 -16.19
CA ALA A 297 -14.19 14.16 -16.62
C ALA A 297 -12.99 14.99 -16.13
N TRP A 298 -12.63 14.85 -14.85
CA TRP A 298 -11.44 15.51 -14.29
C TRP A 298 -10.13 15.02 -14.95
N ARG A 299 -9.99 13.70 -15.18
CA ARG A 299 -8.81 13.16 -15.91
C ARG A 299 -8.75 13.67 -17.35
N THR A 300 -9.89 13.85 -18.00
CA THR A 300 -9.97 14.44 -19.34
C THR A 300 -9.52 15.90 -19.31
N HIS A 301 -9.98 16.67 -18.32
CA HIS A 301 -9.54 18.06 -18.14
C HIS A 301 -8.03 18.16 -17.86
N GLU A 302 -7.49 17.30 -17.00
CA GLU A 302 -6.05 17.22 -16.76
C GLU A 302 -5.27 16.83 -18.01
N ALA A 303 -5.78 15.88 -18.81
CA ALA A 303 -5.19 15.54 -20.11
C ALA A 303 -5.15 16.75 -21.05
N GLU A 304 -6.24 17.50 -21.16
CA GLU A 304 -6.31 18.71 -21.99
C GLU A 304 -5.32 19.77 -21.51
N ARG A 305 -5.16 19.94 -20.20
CA ARG A 305 -4.17 20.86 -19.61
C ARG A 305 -2.74 20.44 -19.95
N ILE A 306 -2.41 19.15 -19.84
CA ILE A 306 -1.09 18.64 -20.22
C ILE A 306 -0.84 18.88 -21.71
N ASP A 307 -1.78 18.45 -22.56
CA ASP A 307 -1.64 18.52 -24.03
C ASP A 307 -1.61 19.96 -24.57
N SER A 308 -2.22 20.91 -23.85
CA SER A 308 -2.20 22.34 -24.19
C SER A 308 -0.99 23.10 -23.63
N THR A 309 -0.21 22.50 -22.73
CA THR A 309 1.01 23.11 -22.18
C THR A 309 2.18 22.90 -23.14
N VAL A 310 2.63 23.98 -23.80
CA VAL A 310 3.65 23.94 -24.85
C VAL A 310 5.08 23.96 -24.30
N PRO A 311 6.01 23.13 -24.84
CA PRO A 311 5.85 21.73 -25.22
C PRO A 311 5.97 20.80 -24.00
N PRO A 312 5.35 19.60 -24.04
CA PRO A 312 5.43 18.66 -22.92
C PRO A 312 6.87 18.18 -22.69
N LEU A 313 7.69 18.00 -23.73
CA LEU A 313 9.13 17.76 -23.62
C LEU A 313 9.90 18.94 -24.21
N LEU A 314 10.99 19.36 -23.58
CA LEU A 314 11.89 20.43 -24.04
C LEU A 314 12.32 20.24 -25.49
N LEU A 315 12.64 19.00 -25.85
CA LEU A 315 13.25 18.63 -27.13
C LEU A 315 12.25 18.03 -28.11
N THR A 316 10.94 18.30 -27.92
CA THR A 316 9.90 17.83 -28.84
C THR A 316 10.15 18.41 -30.24
N GLY A 317 10.28 17.56 -31.25
CA GLY A 317 10.50 17.96 -32.64
C GLY A 317 11.97 18.16 -33.04
N GLU A 318 12.91 18.02 -32.10
CA GLU A 318 14.34 18.00 -32.41
C GLU A 318 14.71 16.72 -33.19
N SER A 319 15.50 16.88 -34.25
CA SER A 319 15.84 15.80 -35.18
C SER A 319 17.15 15.08 -34.85
N ASP A 320 17.83 15.48 -33.76
CA ASP A 320 19.13 14.96 -33.35
C ASP A 320 19.05 13.76 -32.39
N GLY A 321 17.85 13.40 -31.94
CA GLY A 321 17.62 12.25 -31.05
C GLY A 321 17.77 12.53 -29.56
N ARG A 322 18.13 13.76 -29.14
CA ARG A 322 18.27 14.10 -27.72
C ARG A 322 16.96 14.02 -26.92
N ALA A 323 15.81 13.98 -27.58
CA ALA A 323 14.52 13.67 -26.96
C ALA A 323 14.56 12.34 -26.17
N LEU A 324 15.33 11.34 -26.62
CA LEU A 324 15.48 10.07 -25.88
C LEU A 324 16.16 10.26 -24.52
N LEU A 325 17.17 11.14 -24.43
CA LEU A 325 17.84 11.45 -23.17
C LEU A 325 16.86 12.11 -22.19
N GLU A 326 16.04 13.04 -22.68
CA GLU A 326 15.03 13.71 -21.86
C GLU A 326 13.98 12.73 -21.35
N ILE A 327 13.49 11.84 -22.21
CA ILE A 327 12.51 10.79 -21.85
C ILE A 327 13.11 9.84 -20.80
N ALA A 328 14.34 9.36 -21.02
CA ALA A 328 15.04 8.50 -20.08
C ALA A 328 15.20 9.20 -18.72
N ARG A 329 15.66 10.46 -18.72
CA ARG A 329 15.82 11.26 -17.51
C ARG A 329 14.50 11.35 -16.75
N LEU A 330 13.40 11.72 -17.42
CA LEU A 330 12.10 11.88 -16.77
C LEU A 330 11.57 10.56 -16.19
N LYS A 331 11.68 9.45 -16.94
CA LYS A 331 11.26 8.13 -16.45
C LYS A 331 12.09 7.67 -15.25
N LEU A 332 13.42 7.85 -15.28
CA LEU A 332 14.30 7.52 -14.16
C LEU A 332 14.09 8.46 -12.96
N GLY A 333 13.81 9.74 -13.20
CA GLY A 333 13.48 10.72 -12.18
C GLY A 333 12.22 10.34 -11.39
N LEU A 334 11.17 9.87 -12.09
CA LEU A 334 9.98 9.32 -11.43
C LEU A 334 10.33 8.17 -10.50
N ILE A 335 11.19 7.24 -10.93
CA ILE A 335 11.57 6.09 -10.11
C ILE A 335 12.47 6.50 -8.94
N ALA A 336 13.33 7.52 -9.09
CA ALA A 336 14.13 8.07 -8.01
C ALA A 336 13.26 8.69 -6.92
N GLU A 337 12.23 9.46 -7.28
CA GLU A 337 11.27 10.03 -6.33
C GLU A 337 10.44 8.93 -5.64
N VAL A 338 10.13 7.82 -6.33
CA VAL A 338 9.48 6.66 -5.71
C VAL A 338 10.42 5.97 -4.71
N LEU A 339 11.69 5.75 -5.05
CA LEU A 339 12.69 5.14 -4.14
C LEU A 339 12.92 5.99 -2.88
N GLU A 340 12.93 7.31 -3.02
CA GLU A 340 13.06 8.24 -1.89
C GLU A 340 11.86 8.17 -0.95
N GLN A 341 10.64 8.16 -1.51
CA GLN A 341 9.43 7.94 -0.72
C GLN A 341 9.44 6.57 -0.04
N LEU A 342 9.85 5.53 -0.78
CA LEU A 342 9.90 4.15 -0.29
C LEU A 342 10.86 3.98 0.89
N ASP A 343 12.07 4.52 0.81
CA ASP A 343 13.04 4.49 1.92
C ASP A 343 12.51 5.22 3.16
N ALA A 344 11.88 6.39 2.96
CA ALA A 344 11.25 7.13 4.04
C ALA A 344 10.15 6.29 4.72
N VAL A 345 9.35 5.54 3.95
CA VAL A 345 8.30 4.67 4.48
C VAL A 345 8.89 3.51 5.25
N TRP A 346 9.89 2.81 4.71
CA TRP A 346 10.50 1.68 5.42
C TRP A 346 11.09 2.12 6.76
N ARG A 347 11.83 3.24 6.79
CA ARG A 347 12.36 3.80 8.05
C ARG A 347 11.26 4.19 9.02
N ALA A 348 10.20 4.83 8.53
CA ALA A 348 9.12 5.30 9.39
C ALA A 348 8.27 4.15 9.95
N THR A 349 8.04 3.10 9.14
CA THR A 349 7.16 1.98 9.48
C THR A 349 7.88 0.84 10.19
N GLY A 350 9.20 0.69 9.97
CA GLY A 350 9.96 -0.51 10.36
C GLY A 350 9.43 -1.79 9.70
N ARG A 351 8.67 -1.66 8.59
CA ARG A 351 8.07 -2.79 7.88
C ARG A 351 9.08 -3.40 6.92
N PRO A 352 9.15 -4.73 6.87
CA PRO A 352 10.04 -5.37 5.93
C PRO A 352 9.49 -5.37 4.51
N HIS A 353 8.16 -5.27 4.29
CA HIS A 353 7.58 -5.07 2.95
C HIS A 353 6.24 -4.32 3.03
N LEU A 354 5.79 -3.75 1.90
CA LEU A 354 4.66 -2.81 1.86
C LEU A 354 3.48 -3.26 0.97
N CYS A 355 3.51 -4.46 0.43
CA CYS A 355 2.49 -5.04 -0.46
C CYS A 355 2.21 -4.24 -1.76
N TRP A 356 3.01 -4.48 -2.81
CA TRP A 356 2.96 -3.70 -4.05
C TRP A 356 1.95 -4.19 -5.09
N THR A 357 1.27 -3.24 -5.71
CA THR A 357 0.36 -3.43 -6.85
C THR A 357 0.67 -2.38 -7.92
N SER A 358 0.14 -2.55 -9.13
CA SER A 358 0.16 -1.52 -10.18
C SER A 358 -0.50 -0.18 -9.79
N GLU A 359 -1.21 -0.15 -8.65
CA GLU A 359 -1.89 1.02 -8.08
C GLU A 359 -1.13 1.69 -6.94
N THR A 360 -0.07 1.05 -6.45
CA THR A 360 0.74 1.52 -5.31
C THR A 360 1.45 2.82 -5.64
N VAL A 361 1.73 3.11 -6.91
CA VAL A 361 2.26 4.40 -7.36
C VAL A 361 1.27 5.07 -8.31
N ARG A 362 0.76 6.23 -7.88
CA ARG A 362 0.06 7.17 -8.76
C ARG A 362 0.96 8.37 -9.04
N VAL A 363 0.65 9.12 -10.07
CA VAL A 363 1.43 10.27 -10.50
C VAL A 363 0.47 11.46 -10.62
N ALA A 364 0.75 12.50 -9.87
CA ALA A 364 0.14 13.80 -10.06
C ALA A 364 0.91 14.56 -11.14
N TRP A 365 0.21 15.40 -11.89
CA TRP A 365 0.86 16.36 -12.78
C TRP A 365 0.57 17.77 -12.29
N ARG A 366 1.53 18.66 -12.44
CA ARG A 366 1.37 20.08 -12.14
C ARG A 366 1.92 20.88 -13.29
N SER A 367 1.21 21.94 -13.65
CA SER A 367 1.77 22.91 -14.58
C SER A 367 3.04 23.51 -13.95
N PRO A 368 4.19 23.43 -14.62
CA PRO A 368 5.41 24.09 -14.17
C PRO A 368 5.17 25.60 -14.04
N GLY A 369 5.95 26.28 -13.18
CA GLY A 369 5.93 27.74 -13.16
C GLY A 369 6.28 28.32 -14.54
N ALA A 370 5.90 29.59 -14.78
CA ALA A 370 6.14 30.32 -16.03
C ALA A 370 7.65 30.46 -16.32
N THR A 371 8.23 29.40 -16.86
CA THR A 371 9.58 29.29 -17.39
C THR A 371 9.45 28.61 -18.75
N PRO A 372 10.21 29.03 -19.77
CA PRO A 372 10.07 28.46 -21.09
C PRO A 372 10.55 27.00 -21.05
N ALA A 373 9.58 26.11 -21.24
CA ALA A 373 9.66 24.71 -21.63
C ALA A 373 9.83 23.66 -20.52
N ALA A 374 9.10 22.54 -20.73
CA ALA A 374 9.06 21.23 -20.06
C ALA A 374 7.93 20.96 -19.06
N SER A 375 7.16 19.89 -19.33
CA SER A 375 6.17 19.29 -18.43
C SER A 375 6.77 18.45 -17.30
N TRP A 376 7.87 18.91 -16.68
CA TRP A 376 8.55 18.27 -15.52
C TRP A 376 7.71 18.24 -14.22
N GLY A 377 6.41 18.43 -14.32
CA GLY A 377 5.49 18.47 -13.19
C GLY A 377 4.96 17.11 -12.75
N PHE A 378 5.39 16.01 -13.37
CA PHE A 378 5.01 14.67 -12.92
C PHE A 378 5.67 14.37 -11.58
N ARG A 379 4.84 14.07 -10.57
CA ARG A 379 5.25 13.76 -9.20
C ARG A 379 4.60 12.44 -8.78
N PRO A 380 5.39 11.39 -8.52
CA PRO A 380 4.84 10.13 -8.03
C PRO A 380 4.36 10.31 -6.59
N LEU A 381 3.31 9.58 -6.26
CA LEU A 381 2.66 9.52 -4.97
C LEU A 381 2.53 8.04 -4.60
N LEU A 382 3.24 7.64 -3.55
CA LEU A 382 3.14 6.29 -3.01
C LEU A 382 1.83 6.16 -2.21
N ARG A 383 1.09 5.08 -2.47
CA ARG A 383 -0.22 4.76 -1.88
C ARG A 383 -0.16 3.42 -1.18
N LYS A 384 -1.16 3.14 -0.32
CA LYS A 384 -1.39 1.82 0.30
C LYS A 384 -0.16 1.28 1.06
N LEU A 385 0.31 2.03 2.06
CA LEU A 385 1.57 1.75 2.76
C LEU A 385 1.41 0.78 3.94
N GLY A 386 2.18 -0.30 3.96
CA GLY A 386 2.59 -0.98 5.21
C GLY A 386 1.44 -1.47 6.11
N LEU A 387 0.28 -1.74 5.50
CA LEU A 387 -0.97 -2.05 6.18
C LEU A 387 -0.92 -3.45 6.83
N GLN A 388 -0.01 -4.32 6.40
CA GLN A 388 0.13 -5.64 6.97
C GLN A 388 1.02 -5.60 8.24
N PRO A 389 0.51 -5.99 9.42
CA PRO A 389 1.29 -6.04 10.64
C PRO A 389 2.26 -7.21 10.65
N ASN A 390 3.10 -7.25 11.67
CA ASN A 390 3.99 -8.38 11.91
C ASN A 390 3.16 -9.55 12.44
N THR A 391 3.60 -10.77 12.15
CA THR A 391 3.02 -11.99 12.67
C THR A 391 3.33 -12.11 14.17
N PRO A 392 2.48 -12.80 14.94
CA PRO A 392 2.79 -13.18 16.32
C PRO A 392 3.74 -14.39 16.40
N VAL A 393 4.37 -14.78 15.30
CA VAL A 393 5.20 -15.98 15.22
C VAL A 393 6.53 -15.71 15.90
N GLU A 394 6.86 -16.57 16.87
CA GLU A 394 8.17 -16.58 17.51
C GLU A 394 9.27 -16.94 16.51
N THR A 395 10.35 -16.18 16.51
CA THR A 395 11.54 -16.44 15.67
C THR A 395 12.72 -16.77 16.56
N ALA A 396 13.67 -17.57 16.05
CA ALA A 396 14.86 -17.96 16.83
C ALA A 396 15.75 -16.75 17.18
N ASP A 397 15.73 -15.70 16.35
CA ASP A 397 16.45 -14.44 16.54
C ASP A 397 15.62 -13.35 17.24
N GLN A 398 14.38 -13.66 17.65
CA GLN A 398 13.40 -12.75 18.25
C GLN A 398 13.06 -11.52 17.40
N THR A 399 13.44 -11.51 16.12
CA THR A 399 13.06 -10.43 15.22
C THR A 399 11.62 -10.65 14.73
N PRO A 400 10.79 -9.60 14.67
CA PRO A 400 9.43 -9.73 14.18
C PRO A 400 9.40 -10.22 12.73
N LEU A 401 8.58 -11.23 12.46
CA LEU A 401 8.35 -11.73 11.11
C LEU A 401 7.12 -11.02 10.52
N ALA A 402 7.11 -10.75 9.21
CA ALA A 402 5.93 -10.23 8.53
C ALA A 402 5.13 -11.36 7.89
N TYR A 403 3.82 -11.16 7.77
CA TYR A 403 3.01 -12.06 6.97
C TYR A 403 3.48 -12.07 5.51
N PRO A 404 3.17 -13.10 4.72
CA PRO A 404 3.41 -13.08 3.29
C PRO A 404 2.75 -11.85 2.65
N PRO A 405 3.30 -11.30 1.55
CA PRO A 405 2.83 -10.08 0.89
C PRO A 405 1.48 -10.31 0.17
N ALA A 406 0.44 -10.63 0.94
CA ALA A 406 -0.84 -11.17 0.47
C ALA A 406 -1.67 -10.16 -0.33
N PHE A 407 -1.41 -8.86 -0.16
CA PHE A 407 -2.05 -7.79 -0.90
C PHE A 407 -1.26 -7.33 -2.13
N SER A 408 -0.11 -7.95 -2.39
CA SER A 408 0.65 -7.65 -3.62
C SER A 408 0.02 -8.28 -4.84
N GLU A 409 0.20 -7.65 -5.99
CA GLU A 409 -0.13 -8.23 -7.28
C GLU A 409 0.87 -9.35 -7.58
N PRO A 410 0.44 -10.62 -7.76
CA PRO A 410 1.37 -11.74 -7.94
C PRO A 410 2.31 -11.57 -9.13
N ALA A 411 1.89 -10.84 -10.16
CA ALA A 411 2.69 -10.55 -11.35
C ALA A 411 3.86 -9.57 -11.10
N LEU A 412 3.91 -8.92 -9.93
CA LEU A 412 5.01 -8.03 -9.52
C LEU A 412 5.95 -8.68 -8.50
N LEU A 413 5.57 -9.84 -7.96
CA LEU A 413 6.37 -10.56 -6.97
C LEU A 413 7.45 -11.43 -7.65
N PRO A 414 8.61 -11.65 -7.00
CA PRO A 414 9.54 -12.68 -7.41
C PRO A 414 8.87 -14.06 -7.36
N PRO A 415 9.16 -14.99 -8.29
CA PRO A 415 8.66 -16.37 -8.22
C PRO A 415 8.93 -17.05 -6.89
N GLU A 416 10.12 -16.82 -6.31
CA GLU A 416 10.56 -17.44 -5.05
C GLU A 416 9.74 -16.93 -3.85
N VAL A 417 9.20 -15.70 -3.93
CA VAL A 417 8.28 -15.16 -2.93
C VAL A 417 6.91 -15.79 -3.06
N VAL A 418 6.40 -15.94 -4.27
CA VAL A 418 5.12 -16.58 -4.54
C VAL A 418 5.13 -18.04 -4.08
N ASP A 419 6.21 -18.76 -4.39
CA ASP A 419 6.36 -20.16 -4.00
C ASP A 419 6.52 -20.31 -2.48
N ALA A 420 7.40 -19.53 -1.85
CA ALA A 420 7.55 -19.58 -0.39
C ALA A 420 6.23 -19.23 0.35
N ALA A 421 5.50 -18.22 -0.12
CA ALA A 421 4.23 -17.79 0.48
C ALA A 421 3.16 -18.90 0.50
N ARG A 422 3.22 -19.90 -0.40
CA ARG A 422 2.27 -21.02 -0.42
C ARG A 422 2.39 -21.95 0.78
N TYR A 423 3.58 -22.03 1.38
CA TYR A 423 3.88 -22.92 2.51
C TYR A 423 3.71 -22.25 3.88
N PHE A 424 3.40 -20.96 3.91
CA PHE A 424 3.30 -20.21 5.16
C PHE A 424 2.22 -20.80 6.08
N ASP A 425 2.62 -21.14 7.30
CA ASP A 425 1.75 -21.71 8.35
C ASP A 425 1.06 -23.03 7.96
N GLU A 426 1.56 -23.73 6.94
CA GLU A 426 1.06 -25.03 6.55
C GLU A 426 1.65 -26.12 7.46
N ARG A 427 0.78 -26.80 8.22
CA ARG A 427 1.19 -27.90 9.10
C ARG A 427 1.58 -29.13 8.29
N ARG A 428 2.84 -29.54 8.41
CA ARG A 428 3.43 -30.67 7.69
C ARG A 428 4.10 -31.65 8.67
N PRO A 429 3.96 -32.97 8.48
CA PRO A 429 4.75 -33.94 9.23
C PRO A 429 6.20 -33.88 8.76
N ALA A 430 7.15 -34.01 9.68
CA ALA A 430 8.57 -34.16 9.37
C ALA A 430 9.26 -34.98 10.46
N ASN A 431 10.39 -35.59 10.11
CA ASN A 431 11.24 -36.29 11.08
C ASN A 431 12.32 -35.33 11.56
N VAL A 432 12.48 -35.22 12.89
CA VAL A 432 13.49 -34.35 13.51
C VAL A 432 14.59 -35.20 14.10
N PHE A 433 15.76 -35.17 13.46
CA PHE A 433 16.97 -35.82 13.96
C PHE A 433 17.81 -34.83 14.77
N VAL A 434 18.09 -35.14 16.03
CA VAL A 434 18.82 -34.25 16.94
C VAL A 434 20.34 -34.42 16.76
N LYS A 435 21.03 -33.43 16.18
CA LYS A 435 22.50 -33.41 16.14
C LYS A 435 23.09 -33.01 17.48
N SER A 436 22.56 -31.97 18.11
CA SER A 436 22.97 -31.55 19.45
C SER A 436 21.85 -30.82 20.19
N ALA A 437 21.85 -30.91 21.52
CA ALA A 437 20.99 -30.14 22.39
C ALA A 437 21.78 -29.76 23.65
N LYS A 438 21.92 -28.46 23.92
CA LYS A 438 22.63 -27.92 25.10
C LYS A 438 21.64 -27.18 25.99
N PRO A 439 21.50 -27.55 27.27
CA PRO A 439 20.61 -26.84 28.20
C PRO A 439 21.01 -25.37 28.36
N GLU A 440 20.02 -24.47 28.31
CA GLU A 440 20.14 -23.04 28.56
C GLU A 440 18.93 -22.62 29.42
N GLY A 441 19.06 -22.73 30.74
CA GLY A 441 17.97 -22.45 31.68
C GLY A 441 16.83 -23.48 31.58
N ASP A 442 15.61 -23.00 31.33
CA ASP A 442 14.39 -23.79 31.10
C ASP A 442 14.23 -24.24 29.63
N ARG A 443 15.18 -23.86 28.77
CA ARG A 443 15.22 -24.19 27.34
C ARG A 443 16.47 -25.00 27.00
N ALA A 444 16.56 -25.50 25.78
CA ALA A 444 17.79 -26.04 25.22
C ALA A 444 18.06 -25.43 23.86
N ARG A 445 19.31 -25.05 23.60
CA ARG A 445 19.78 -24.72 22.27
C ARG A 445 19.95 -26.01 21.47
N ALA A 446 19.19 -26.15 20.40
CA ALA A 446 19.14 -27.36 19.59
C ALA A 446 19.72 -27.12 18.18
N GLN A 447 20.42 -28.12 17.67
CA GLN A 447 20.78 -28.26 16.26
C GLN A 447 20.19 -29.58 15.77
N VAL A 448 19.41 -29.51 14.70
CA VAL A 448 18.63 -30.64 14.18
C VAL A 448 18.75 -30.77 12.67
N LEU A 449 18.49 -31.96 12.15
CA LEU A 449 18.20 -32.21 10.75
C LEU A 449 16.70 -32.49 10.61
N LEU A 450 16.08 -31.87 9.62
CA LEU A 450 14.70 -32.08 9.24
C LEU A 450 14.64 -32.90 7.96
N GLU A 451 13.90 -34.01 8.01
CA GLU A 451 13.66 -34.90 6.88
C GLU A 451 12.15 -34.92 6.57
N ASP A 452 11.79 -35.25 5.33
CA ASP A 452 10.41 -35.43 4.86
C ASP A 452 9.47 -34.22 4.97
N LEU A 453 9.99 -33.01 5.20
CA LEU A 453 9.17 -31.78 5.30
C LEU A 453 8.44 -31.43 3.99
N GLY A 454 8.96 -31.88 2.84
CA GLY A 454 8.36 -31.65 1.52
C GLY A 454 8.42 -30.19 1.05
N VAL A 455 9.36 -29.41 1.58
CA VAL A 455 9.68 -28.04 1.13
C VAL A 455 11.05 -28.04 0.46
N PRO A 456 11.20 -27.54 -0.77
CA PRO A 456 12.50 -27.47 -1.45
C PRO A 456 13.52 -26.62 -0.68
N TRP A 457 14.76 -27.09 -0.59
CA TRP A 457 15.82 -26.43 0.19
C TRP A 457 16.13 -25.01 -0.30
N GLU A 458 16.11 -24.82 -1.61
CA GLU A 458 16.34 -23.55 -2.30
C GLU A 458 15.34 -22.45 -1.91
N LEU A 459 14.20 -22.83 -1.32
CA LEU A 459 13.24 -21.88 -0.78
C LEU A 459 13.58 -21.43 0.63
N PHE A 460 14.51 -22.05 1.37
CA PHE A 460 14.85 -21.59 2.71
C PHE A 460 15.81 -20.38 2.67
N CYS A 461 15.60 -19.44 3.57
CA CYS A 461 16.46 -18.28 3.78
C CYS A 461 16.83 -18.15 5.25
N ILE A 462 18.01 -17.59 5.51
CA ILE A 462 18.42 -17.24 6.87
C ILE A 462 17.38 -16.28 7.46
N GLY A 463 16.94 -16.56 8.69
CA GLY A 463 15.91 -15.78 9.38
C GLY A 463 14.47 -16.26 9.15
N ASP A 464 14.25 -17.23 8.26
CA ASP A 464 12.99 -17.98 8.28
C ASP A 464 12.78 -18.62 9.65
N ALA A 465 11.52 -18.77 10.07
CA ALA A 465 11.18 -19.49 11.28
C ALA A 465 10.52 -20.83 10.96
N LEU A 466 10.85 -21.85 11.72
CA LEU A 466 10.20 -23.15 11.66
C LEU A 466 9.83 -23.57 13.08
N HIS A 467 8.55 -23.86 13.30
CA HIS A 467 8.06 -24.38 14.56
C HIS A 467 7.88 -25.87 14.42
N ALA A 468 8.54 -26.66 15.27
CA ALA A 468 8.39 -28.11 15.30
C ALA A 468 7.85 -28.54 16.67
N THR A 469 6.82 -29.38 16.68
CA THR A 469 6.24 -29.93 17.91
C THR A 469 6.16 -31.45 17.82
N GLY A 470 6.80 -32.15 18.76
CA GLY A 470 6.87 -33.59 18.80
C GLY A 470 7.68 -34.10 20.00
N GLY A 471 7.41 -35.33 20.44
CA GLY A 471 8.15 -35.95 21.56
C GLY A 471 8.15 -35.14 22.86
N GLY A 472 7.04 -34.46 23.17
CA GLY A 472 6.91 -33.61 24.38
C GLY A 472 7.64 -32.26 24.31
N SER A 473 8.33 -31.97 23.21
CA SER A 473 9.10 -30.74 23.01
C SER A 473 8.47 -29.82 21.97
N ARG A 474 8.63 -28.51 22.15
CA ARG A 474 8.34 -27.47 21.16
C ARG A 474 9.65 -26.77 20.78
N MET A 475 9.95 -26.70 19.49
CA MET A 475 11.15 -26.09 18.94
C MET A 475 10.80 -24.89 18.07
N VAL A 476 11.58 -23.82 18.20
CA VAL A 476 11.59 -22.65 17.31
C VAL A 476 12.96 -22.61 16.65
N LEU A 477 12.99 -22.82 15.34
CA LEU A 477 14.17 -23.12 14.56
C LEU A 477 14.34 -22.12 13.40
N THR A 478 15.57 -21.95 12.93
CA THR A 478 15.93 -21.22 11.69
C THR A 478 16.87 -22.09 10.85
N PRO A 479 16.84 -21.98 9.51
CA PRO A 479 17.82 -22.65 8.65
C PRO A 479 19.25 -22.31 9.06
N ALA A 480 20.13 -23.31 9.04
CA ALA A 480 21.57 -23.10 9.28
C ALA A 480 22.22 -22.40 8.08
N ARG A 481 23.26 -21.59 8.34
CA ARG A 481 23.97 -20.83 7.28
C ARG A 481 24.77 -21.71 6.33
N ALA A 482 25.23 -22.85 6.81
CA ALA A 482 26.04 -23.80 6.06
C ALA A 482 25.43 -25.18 6.19
N ARG A 483 25.44 -25.92 5.09
CA ARG A 483 25.13 -27.35 5.06
C ARG A 483 26.42 -28.12 5.26
N ASP A 484 26.43 -29.00 6.24
CA ASP A 484 27.50 -29.98 6.39
C ASP A 484 27.35 -30.99 5.25
N PRO A 485 28.39 -31.24 4.42
CA PRO A 485 28.33 -32.27 3.38
C PRO A 485 27.95 -33.66 3.94
N ASP A 486 28.26 -33.90 5.21
CA ASP A 486 27.99 -35.18 5.89
C ASP A 486 26.54 -35.31 6.41
N ASP A 487 25.70 -34.27 6.28
CA ASP A 487 24.30 -34.27 6.74
C ASP A 487 23.33 -35.05 5.82
N GLY A 488 23.83 -35.65 4.73
CA GLY A 488 23.00 -36.42 3.80
C GLY A 488 21.88 -35.56 3.21
N GLU A 489 20.64 -36.08 3.17
CA GLU A 489 19.46 -35.36 2.67
C GLU A 489 18.78 -34.45 3.72
N GLY A 490 19.17 -34.55 5.00
CA GLY A 490 18.57 -33.79 6.08
C GLY A 490 18.82 -32.28 5.95
N LEU A 491 17.76 -31.49 6.15
CA LEU A 491 17.84 -30.03 6.12
C LEU A 491 18.32 -29.50 7.47
N PRO A 492 19.44 -28.75 7.55
CA PRO A 492 20.00 -28.34 8.83
C PRO A 492 19.32 -27.10 9.43
N PHE A 493 18.90 -27.21 10.69
CA PHE A 493 18.27 -26.13 11.44
C PHE A 493 18.90 -25.95 12.82
N VAL A 494 18.85 -24.72 13.32
CA VAL A 494 19.33 -24.34 14.65
C VAL A 494 18.28 -23.48 15.36
N GLY A 495 18.20 -23.58 16.68
CA GLY A 495 17.29 -22.73 17.44
C GLY A 495 17.13 -23.15 18.90
N SER A 496 15.96 -22.88 19.47
CA SER A 496 15.65 -23.18 20.86
C SER A 496 14.51 -24.20 20.98
N ALA A 497 14.64 -25.11 21.92
CA ALA A 497 13.61 -26.06 22.32
C ALA A 497 13.15 -25.80 23.76
N SER A 498 11.88 -26.08 24.04
CA SER A 498 11.22 -25.96 25.34
C SER A 498 10.30 -27.17 25.58
N GLY A 499 9.85 -27.37 26.82
CA GLY A 499 9.06 -28.54 27.20
C GLY A 499 9.95 -29.69 27.69
N GLU A 500 9.75 -30.91 27.19
CA GLU A 500 10.53 -32.09 27.58
C GLU A 500 11.95 -32.12 26.94
N VAL A 501 12.75 -31.08 27.16
CA VAL A 501 14.10 -30.93 26.57
C VAL A 501 15.08 -32.04 26.95
N ALA A 502 14.87 -32.72 28.08
CA ALA A 502 15.66 -33.91 28.46
C ALA A 502 15.51 -35.09 27.47
N GLY A 503 14.43 -35.09 26.67
CA GLY A 503 14.17 -36.07 25.63
C GLY A 503 14.95 -35.86 24.33
N LEU A 504 15.60 -34.70 24.17
CA LEU A 504 16.38 -34.31 22.98
C LEU A 504 17.83 -34.78 23.11
N LYS A 505 18.07 -36.07 22.86
CA LYS A 505 19.42 -36.65 22.92
C LYS A 505 20.08 -36.63 21.54
N PRO A 506 21.37 -36.25 21.43
CA PRO A 506 22.12 -36.38 20.18
C PRO A 506 21.99 -37.79 19.58
N GLY A 507 21.79 -37.87 18.27
CA GLY A 507 21.61 -39.13 17.53
C GLY A 507 20.20 -39.73 17.57
N LYS A 508 19.24 -39.09 18.25
CA LYS A 508 17.85 -39.56 18.31
C LYS A 508 17.01 -38.90 17.22
N SER A 509 16.16 -39.69 16.58
CA SER A 509 15.09 -39.19 15.70
C SER A 509 13.76 -39.10 16.45
N ILE A 510 12.98 -38.07 16.16
CA ILE A 510 11.62 -37.87 16.63
C ILE A 510 10.73 -37.89 15.38
N GLU A 511 10.04 -39.01 15.20
CA GLU A 511 9.20 -39.25 14.03
C GLU A 511 7.87 -38.47 14.11
N GLY A 512 7.37 -38.03 12.95
CA GLY A 512 6.04 -37.44 12.84
C GLY A 512 5.86 -36.11 13.59
N CYS A 513 6.93 -35.32 13.75
CA CYS A 513 6.84 -33.99 14.32
C CYS A 513 5.93 -33.10 13.45
N ALA A 514 5.00 -32.40 14.09
CA ALA A 514 4.21 -31.39 13.41
C ALA A 514 5.05 -30.12 13.22
N CYS A 515 5.35 -29.79 11.98
CA CYS A 515 6.16 -28.65 11.60
C CYS A 515 5.35 -27.61 10.84
N CYS A 516 5.53 -26.33 11.16
CA CYS A 516 5.03 -25.20 10.38
C CYS A 516 6.22 -24.31 10.00
N TRP A 517 6.33 -23.98 8.71
CA TRP A 517 7.37 -23.07 8.22
C TRP A 517 6.79 -21.67 7.95
N TYR A 518 7.57 -20.67 8.32
CA TYR A 518 7.25 -19.25 8.24
C TYR A 518 8.39 -18.54 7.49
N PRO A 519 8.30 -18.44 6.16
CA PRO A 519 9.28 -17.73 5.36
C PRO A 519 9.35 -16.25 5.75
N ARG A 520 10.56 -15.70 5.73
CA ARG A 520 10.81 -14.27 5.89
C ARG A 520 10.75 -13.55 4.55
N PHE A 521 10.18 -12.36 4.58
CA PHE A 521 10.08 -11.42 3.46
C PHE A 521 10.63 -10.07 3.91
N GLY A 522 11.52 -9.47 3.12
CA GLY A 522 12.24 -8.22 3.38
C GLY A 522 12.00 -7.16 2.29
N GLU A 523 12.71 -6.04 2.40
CA GLU A 523 12.56 -4.88 1.50
C GLU A 523 12.90 -5.26 0.04
N ALA A 524 13.62 -6.36 -0.15
CA ALA A 524 13.86 -7.03 -1.43
C ALA A 524 12.57 -7.28 -2.24
N VAL A 525 11.45 -7.61 -1.57
CA VAL A 525 10.17 -7.87 -2.25
C VAL A 525 9.65 -6.62 -2.95
N ASP A 526 9.72 -5.50 -2.24
CA ASP A 526 9.27 -4.19 -2.72
C ASP A 526 10.22 -3.63 -3.80
N LEU A 527 11.54 -3.80 -3.63
CA LEU A 527 12.53 -3.44 -4.66
C LEU A 527 12.32 -4.21 -5.97
N HIS A 528 12.01 -5.50 -5.89
CA HIS A 528 11.67 -6.28 -7.08
C HIS A 528 10.43 -5.74 -7.78
N ALA A 529 9.35 -5.48 -7.03
CA ALA A 529 8.13 -4.92 -7.59
C ALA A 529 8.38 -3.57 -8.26
N LEU A 530 9.18 -2.70 -7.64
CA LEU A 530 9.58 -1.43 -8.24
C LEU A 530 10.44 -1.62 -9.49
N GLY A 531 11.37 -2.59 -9.49
CA GLY A 531 12.18 -2.93 -10.67
C GLY A 531 11.33 -3.39 -11.85
N MET A 532 10.29 -4.20 -11.60
CA MET A 532 9.32 -4.60 -12.63
C MET A 532 8.57 -3.40 -13.19
N LEU A 533 8.12 -2.48 -12.32
CA LEU A 533 7.45 -1.26 -12.73
C LEU A 533 8.39 -0.33 -13.52
N LEU A 534 9.66 -0.19 -13.11
CA LEU A 534 10.68 0.54 -13.87
C LEU A 534 10.84 -0.05 -15.27
N LEU A 535 10.99 -1.38 -15.41
CA LEU A 535 11.11 -2.02 -16.72
C LEU A 535 9.86 -1.82 -17.57
N GLU A 536 8.67 -1.86 -16.98
CA GLU A 536 7.44 -1.48 -17.69
C GLU A 536 7.47 -0.02 -18.16
N THR A 537 7.93 0.91 -17.31
CA THR A 537 8.03 2.33 -17.72
C THR A 537 9.02 2.53 -18.86
N LEU A 538 10.11 1.76 -18.90
CA LEU A 538 11.18 1.88 -19.88
C LEU A 538 10.87 1.14 -21.20
N LEU A 539 10.17 0.00 -21.14
CA LEU A 539 10.11 -0.97 -22.24
C LEU A 539 8.71 -1.21 -22.82
N ALA A 540 7.65 -0.74 -22.16
CA ALA A 540 6.28 -0.91 -22.65
C ALA A 540 5.95 0.11 -23.74
N HIS A 541 5.22 -0.33 -24.77
CA HIS A 541 4.82 0.49 -25.91
C HIS A 541 3.50 -0.01 -26.53
N ASP A 542 2.97 0.72 -27.50
CA ASP A 542 1.71 0.43 -28.20
C ASP A 542 1.57 -1.02 -28.74
N GLU A 543 2.66 -1.58 -29.26
CA GLU A 543 2.70 -2.95 -29.79
C GLU A 543 3.07 -4.04 -28.74
N ARG A 544 3.39 -3.66 -27.49
CA ARG A 544 3.78 -4.59 -26.43
C ARG A 544 3.01 -4.33 -25.14
N GLN A 545 2.01 -5.17 -24.89
CA GLN A 545 1.19 -5.12 -23.67
C GLN A 545 2.00 -5.46 -22.41
N ALA A 546 1.63 -4.86 -21.28
CA ALA A 546 2.32 -5.02 -20.00
C ALA A 546 2.41 -6.47 -19.53
N ALA A 547 1.32 -7.25 -19.63
CA ALA A 547 1.33 -8.66 -19.22
C ALA A 547 2.30 -9.52 -20.05
N ALA A 548 2.36 -9.29 -21.36
CA ALA A 548 3.29 -9.98 -22.24
C ALA A 548 4.75 -9.60 -21.92
N LEU A 549 5.01 -8.32 -21.67
CA LEU A 549 6.33 -7.84 -21.24
C LEU A 549 6.76 -8.49 -19.92
N ARG A 550 5.91 -8.52 -18.89
CA ARG A 550 6.22 -9.15 -17.60
C ARG A 550 6.63 -10.61 -17.74
N ARG A 551 5.91 -11.38 -18.55
CA ARG A 551 6.24 -12.80 -18.79
C ARG A 551 7.64 -12.94 -19.38
N VAL A 552 7.95 -12.16 -20.42
CA VAL A 552 9.26 -12.18 -21.08
C VAL A 552 10.37 -11.78 -20.11
N LEU A 553 10.16 -10.74 -19.28
CA LEU A 553 11.13 -10.32 -18.27
C LEU A 553 11.39 -11.42 -17.23
N LEU A 554 10.36 -12.16 -16.81
CA LEU A 554 10.52 -13.29 -15.90
C LEU A 554 11.30 -14.45 -16.53
N GLU A 555 11.10 -14.71 -17.82
CA GLU A 555 11.86 -15.71 -18.58
C GLU A 555 13.35 -15.33 -18.67
N GLU A 556 13.66 -14.09 -19.03
CA GLU A 556 15.04 -13.60 -19.11
C GLU A 556 15.71 -13.54 -17.73
N ARG A 557 14.98 -13.12 -16.69
CA ARG A 557 15.43 -13.18 -15.30
C ARG A 557 15.79 -14.61 -14.91
N ALA A 558 14.93 -15.59 -15.23
CA ALA A 558 15.17 -16.98 -14.91
C ALA A 558 16.38 -17.54 -15.66
N GLU A 559 16.57 -17.17 -16.93
CA GLU A 559 17.74 -17.52 -17.73
C GLU A 559 19.04 -17.01 -17.09
N VAL A 560 19.14 -15.70 -16.82
CA VAL A 560 20.37 -15.12 -16.26
C VAL A 560 20.66 -15.65 -14.86
N THR A 561 19.62 -15.88 -14.05
CA THR A 561 19.77 -16.45 -12.70
C THR A 561 20.31 -17.87 -12.76
N ARG A 562 19.77 -18.74 -13.63
CA ARG A 562 20.28 -20.10 -13.81
C ARG A 562 21.71 -20.13 -14.31
N SER A 563 22.06 -19.27 -15.26
CA SER A 563 23.43 -19.18 -15.78
C SER A 563 24.42 -18.71 -14.71
N CYS A 564 24.02 -17.81 -13.82
CA CYS A 564 24.87 -17.37 -12.70
C CYS A 564 25.03 -18.41 -11.60
N ALA A 565 24.05 -19.30 -11.40
CA ALA A 565 24.07 -20.29 -10.34
C ALA A 565 25.25 -21.27 -10.46
N THR A 566 25.77 -21.50 -11.68
CA THR A 566 26.92 -22.38 -11.95
C THR A 566 28.27 -21.69 -11.85
N LEU A 567 28.29 -20.37 -11.64
CA LEU A 567 29.51 -19.55 -11.61
C LEU A 567 29.92 -19.20 -10.16
N PRO A 568 31.23 -19.06 -9.89
CA PRO A 568 31.74 -18.43 -8.66
C PRO A 568 31.17 -17.02 -8.48
N ILE A 569 30.93 -16.59 -7.23
CA ILE A 569 30.25 -15.33 -6.91
C ILE A 569 30.96 -14.13 -7.57
N GLU A 570 32.30 -14.14 -7.55
CA GLU A 570 33.16 -13.07 -8.05
C GLU A 570 33.08 -12.89 -9.58
N GLN A 571 32.60 -13.91 -10.31
CA GLN A 571 32.49 -13.90 -11.77
C GLN A 571 31.09 -13.49 -12.25
N ARG A 572 30.08 -13.51 -11.37
CA ARG A 572 28.67 -13.31 -11.75
C ARG A 572 28.41 -11.91 -12.28
N GLU A 573 28.95 -10.87 -11.64
CA GLU A 573 28.77 -9.50 -12.14
C GLU A 573 29.32 -9.33 -13.57
N GLY A 574 30.52 -9.85 -13.83
CA GLY A 574 31.13 -9.82 -15.16
C GLY A 574 30.28 -10.54 -16.20
N PHE A 575 29.78 -11.74 -15.86
CA PHE A 575 28.87 -12.50 -16.73
C PHE A 575 27.59 -11.73 -17.05
N VAL A 576 26.90 -11.18 -16.04
CA VAL A 576 25.65 -10.45 -16.24
C VAL A 576 25.87 -9.21 -17.09
N ARG A 577 26.98 -8.47 -16.88
CA ARG A 577 27.31 -7.29 -17.71
C ARG A 577 27.54 -7.65 -19.18
N THR A 578 28.16 -8.80 -19.47
CA THR A 578 28.30 -9.33 -20.83
C THR A 578 26.94 -9.70 -21.42
N TRP A 579 26.13 -10.46 -20.67
CA TRP A 579 24.77 -10.85 -21.05
C TRP A 579 23.88 -9.64 -21.41
N ILE A 580 23.99 -8.54 -20.64
CA ILE A 580 23.26 -7.29 -20.91
C ILE A 580 23.80 -6.61 -22.17
N THR A 581 25.12 -6.62 -22.35
CA THR A 581 25.76 -6.00 -23.51
C THR A 581 25.26 -6.65 -24.80
N GLU A 582 25.31 -7.98 -24.89
CA GLU A 582 24.82 -8.74 -26.05
C GLU A 582 23.35 -8.46 -26.38
N ARG A 583 22.49 -8.32 -25.36
CA ARG A 583 21.06 -8.01 -25.55
C ARG A 583 20.79 -6.57 -25.96
N CYS A 584 21.64 -5.64 -25.54
CA CYS A 584 21.54 -4.23 -25.90
C CYS A 584 22.26 -3.90 -27.23
N GLU A 585 23.05 -4.82 -27.79
CA GLU A 585 23.86 -4.58 -28.99
C GLU A 585 23.01 -4.34 -30.24
N ALA A 586 21.90 -5.07 -30.38
CA ALA A 586 20.98 -4.91 -31.49
C ALA A 586 19.76 -4.06 -31.05
N ASP A 587 19.75 -2.77 -31.37
CA ASP A 587 18.55 -1.91 -31.28
C ASP A 587 17.52 -2.25 -32.38
N ALA A 588 17.32 -3.54 -32.62
CA ALA A 588 16.29 -4.04 -33.52
C ALA A 588 14.90 -3.65 -32.99
N PRO A 589 13.93 -3.34 -33.87
CA PRO A 589 12.58 -2.96 -33.45
C PRO A 589 11.86 -4.00 -32.57
N ALA A 590 12.17 -5.29 -32.75
CA ALA A 590 11.59 -6.38 -31.96
C ALA A 590 12.34 -6.65 -30.65
N ALA A 591 13.56 -6.13 -30.47
CA ALA A 591 14.38 -6.43 -29.30
C ALA A 591 13.80 -5.80 -28.04
N ILE A 592 13.78 -6.56 -26.95
CA ILE A 592 13.23 -6.13 -25.65
C ILE A 592 14.10 -5.01 -25.07
N TRP A 593 15.42 -5.18 -25.11
CA TRP A 593 16.40 -4.23 -24.59
C TRP A 593 16.82 -3.17 -25.62
N SER A 594 15.95 -2.84 -26.59
CA SER A 594 16.20 -1.76 -27.54
C SER A 594 15.93 -0.39 -26.91
N ARG A 595 16.84 0.58 -27.10
CA ARG A 595 16.66 1.97 -26.67
C ARG A 595 15.42 2.62 -27.29
N ARG A 596 14.97 2.11 -28.45
CA ARG A 596 13.75 2.55 -29.12
C ARG A 596 12.52 2.42 -28.22
N ASN A 597 12.50 1.45 -27.30
CA ASN A 597 11.33 1.18 -26.47
C ASN A 597 11.04 2.28 -25.44
N LEU A 598 11.93 3.26 -25.26
CA LEU A 598 11.65 4.48 -24.51
C LEU A 598 10.47 5.28 -25.09
N LEU A 599 10.26 5.18 -26.41
CA LEU A 599 9.18 5.85 -27.14
C LEU A 599 7.94 4.95 -27.24
N TRP A 600 6.77 5.56 -27.02
CA TRP A 600 5.52 4.82 -26.97
C TRP A 600 4.99 4.40 -28.35
N ARG A 601 5.08 5.26 -29.37
CA ARG A 601 4.48 5.02 -30.70
C ARG A 601 5.44 4.34 -31.66
N ARG A 602 4.92 3.42 -32.46
CA ARG A 602 5.69 2.71 -33.50
C ARG A 602 6.40 3.64 -34.48
N ASP A 603 5.71 4.67 -34.96
CA ASP A 603 6.26 5.57 -35.97
C ASP A 603 7.47 6.34 -35.44
N ASP A 604 7.38 6.83 -34.20
CA ASP A 604 8.47 7.51 -33.51
C ASP A 604 9.66 6.55 -33.32
N ARG A 605 9.40 5.30 -32.90
CA ARG A 605 10.44 4.27 -32.76
C ARG A 605 11.20 4.01 -34.04
N ASN A 606 10.55 4.05 -35.20
CA ASN A 606 11.20 3.80 -36.49
C ASN A 606 12.09 4.97 -36.95
N ALA A 607 11.65 6.20 -36.69
CA ALA A 607 12.30 7.42 -37.17
C ALA A 607 13.48 7.92 -36.30
N THR A 608 13.72 7.30 -35.14
CA THR A 608 14.61 7.87 -34.12
C THR A 608 16.11 7.65 -34.41
N LYS A 609 16.90 8.72 -34.23
CA LYS A 609 18.36 8.69 -34.15
C LYS A 609 18.82 8.26 -32.77
N LEU A 610 19.32 7.04 -32.67
CA LEU A 610 19.74 6.45 -31.39
C LEU A 610 21.13 6.90 -30.94
N GLU A 611 21.89 7.61 -31.78
CA GLU A 611 23.27 8.00 -31.45
C GLU A 611 23.34 8.97 -30.26
N ALA A 612 22.32 9.80 -30.08
CA ALA A 612 22.26 10.80 -29.01
C ALA A 612 22.09 10.19 -27.60
N PHE A 613 21.58 8.96 -27.47
CA PHE A 613 21.50 8.27 -26.18
C PHE A 613 22.56 7.17 -26.10
N PRO A 614 23.73 7.39 -25.47
CA PRO A 614 24.84 6.45 -25.51
C PRO A 614 24.47 5.03 -25.07
N SER A 615 24.92 4.02 -25.82
CA SER A 615 24.69 2.60 -25.50
C SER A 615 25.24 2.21 -24.12
N VAL A 616 26.31 2.87 -23.66
CA VAL A 616 26.87 2.69 -22.31
C VAL A 616 25.85 3.09 -21.24
N LEU A 617 25.18 4.25 -21.38
CA LEU A 617 24.18 4.71 -20.42
C LEU A 617 22.94 3.82 -20.43
N TRP A 618 22.53 3.34 -21.61
CA TRP A 618 21.44 2.38 -21.72
C TRP A 618 21.76 1.06 -21.02
N ARG A 619 22.95 0.49 -21.26
CA ARG A 619 23.42 -0.72 -20.58
C ARG A 619 23.48 -0.53 -19.07
N ALA A 620 23.91 0.64 -18.59
CA ALA A 620 23.92 0.96 -17.16
C ALA A 620 22.48 1.02 -16.60
N THR A 621 21.53 1.59 -17.33
CA THR A 621 20.10 1.62 -16.96
C THR A 621 19.50 0.21 -16.92
N ALA A 622 19.79 -0.63 -17.92
CA ALA A 622 19.36 -2.03 -17.95
C ALA A 622 19.98 -2.85 -16.81
N THR A 623 21.26 -2.59 -16.49
CA THR A 623 21.96 -3.21 -15.35
C THR A 623 21.29 -2.84 -14.04
N PHE A 624 21.03 -1.56 -13.81
CA PHE A 624 20.32 -1.07 -12.63
C PHE A 624 18.96 -1.76 -12.46
N ALA A 625 18.17 -1.83 -13.54
CA ALA A 625 16.87 -2.48 -13.51
C ALA A 625 16.96 -4.00 -13.21
N LEU A 626 17.93 -4.70 -13.81
CA LEU A 626 18.15 -6.13 -13.54
C LEU A 626 18.60 -6.37 -12.10
N ARG A 627 19.42 -5.51 -11.51
CA ARG A 627 19.83 -5.60 -10.10
C ARG A 627 18.65 -5.51 -9.12
N LEU A 628 17.58 -4.79 -9.49
CA LEU A 628 16.36 -4.70 -8.70
C LEU A 628 15.50 -5.96 -8.79
N ILE A 629 15.40 -6.58 -9.97
CA ILE A 629 14.50 -7.72 -10.20
C ILE A 629 15.15 -9.10 -10.04
N THR A 630 16.45 -9.16 -9.76
CA THR A 630 17.20 -10.42 -9.55
C THR A 630 17.62 -10.57 -8.09
N MET A 631 17.99 -11.79 -7.69
CA MET A 631 18.58 -12.10 -6.39
C MET A 631 19.87 -12.92 -6.56
N ILE A 632 20.73 -12.48 -7.48
CA ILE A 632 22.00 -13.12 -7.83
C ILE A 632 23.09 -12.58 -6.89
N PRO A 633 23.70 -13.44 -6.03
CA PRO A 633 24.79 -13.03 -5.17
C PRO A 633 25.95 -12.41 -5.95
N GLY A 634 26.52 -11.33 -5.44
CA GLY A 634 27.59 -10.57 -6.09
C GLY A 634 27.15 -9.69 -7.28
N PHE A 635 25.85 -9.63 -7.62
CA PHE A 635 25.33 -8.76 -8.68
C PHE A 635 24.15 -7.90 -8.22
N SER A 636 23.13 -8.52 -7.62
CA SER A 636 21.87 -7.87 -7.25
C SER A 636 21.99 -7.03 -5.99
N TYR A 637 21.05 -6.11 -5.76
CA TYR A 637 21.01 -5.35 -4.50
C TYR A 637 20.64 -6.22 -3.30
N CYS A 638 19.74 -7.17 -3.51
CA CYS A 638 19.28 -8.09 -2.49
C CYS A 638 19.56 -9.52 -2.95
N GLU A 639 20.22 -10.32 -2.14
CA GLU A 639 20.61 -11.70 -2.49
C GLU A 639 19.57 -12.74 -2.07
N SER A 640 18.50 -12.32 -1.39
CA SER A 640 17.39 -13.19 -1.02
C SER A 640 16.12 -12.38 -0.81
N ARG A 641 14.97 -13.06 -0.80
CA ARG A 641 13.67 -12.45 -0.48
C ARG A 641 13.58 -11.86 0.93
N ALA A 642 14.43 -12.31 1.85
CA ALA A 642 14.44 -11.90 3.24
C ALA A 642 15.35 -10.69 3.50
N ALA A 643 16.13 -10.28 2.49
CA ALA A 643 17.11 -9.20 2.64
C ALA A 643 16.44 -7.83 2.82
N ALA A 644 17.01 -7.03 3.70
CA ALA A 644 16.78 -5.58 3.73
C ALA A 644 17.47 -4.94 2.52
N ALA A 645 16.95 -3.80 2.08
CA ALA A 645 17.53 -3.01 1.02
C ALA A 645 18.88 -2.44 1.50
N PRO A 646 19.92 -2.51 0.64
CA PRO A 646 21.26 -2.15 1.06
C PRO A 646 21.39 -0.63 1.18
N ARG A 647 22.00 -0.18 2.28
CA ARG A 647 22.28 1.22 2.58
C ARG A 647 23.80 1.41 2.74
N GLY A 648 24.31 2.55 2.28
CA GLY A 648 25.73 2.91 2.34
C GLY A 648 26.18 3.41 3.72
N GLN A 649 27.40 3.94 3.81
CA GLN A 649 27.96 4.45 5.08
C GLN A 649 27.17 5.63 5.67
N ASP A 650 26.59 6.47 4.80
CA ASP A 650 25.72 7.58 5.20
C ASP A 650 24.25 7.15 5.37
N ASP A 651 24.02 5.84 5.51
CA ASP A 651 22.70 5.21 5.55
C ASP A 651 21.85 5.50 4.30
N LEU A 652 22.43 6.00 3.21
CA LEU A 652 21.72 6.27 1.96
C LEU A 652 21.38 4.97 1.24
N LEU A 653 20.14 4.84 0.75
CA LEU A 653 19.68 3.71 -0.04
C LEU A 653 20.52 3.56 -1.33
N LEU A 654 21.30 2.48 -1.45
CA LEU A 654 22.25 2.31 -2.56
C LEU A 654 21.57 2.35 -3.95
N PRO A 655 20.41 1.70 -4.18
CA PRO A 655 19.67 1.86 -5.44
C PRO A 655 19.34 3.32 -5.78
N LEU A 656 18.99 4.14 -4.79
CA LEU A 656 18.68 5.55 -5.02
C LEU A 656 19.94 6.34 -5.40
N VAL A 657 21.07 6.06 -4.74
CA VAL A 657 22.36 6.70 -5.06
C VAL A 657 22.79 6.36 -6.49
N GLU A 658 22.75 5.08 -6.87
CA GLU A 658 23.10 4.65 -8.23
C GLU A 658 22.19 5.29 -9.28
N LEU A 659 20.87 5.31 -9.03
CA LEU A 659 19.91 5.92 -9.95
C LEU A 659 20.11 7.45 -10.09
N ARG A 660 20.39 8.16 -8.99
CA ARG A 660 20.73 9.59 -9.03
C ARG A 660 22.03 9.83 -9.81
N GLY A 661 23.00 8.93 -9.72
CA GLY A 661 24.21 8.96 -10.56
C GLY A 661 23.88 8.82 -12.05
N LEU A 662 23.01 7.88 -12.42
CA LEU A 662 22.55 7.73 -13.82
C LEU A 662 21.82 8.97 -14.33
N ILE A 663 20.95 9.57 -13.51
CA ILE A 663 20.24 10.81 -13.84
C ILE A 663 21.25 11.96 -14.03
N ALA A 664 22.24 12.09 -13.15
CA ALA A 664 23.27 13.13 -13.29
C ALA A 664 24.09 12.98 -14.58
N LEU A 665 24.37 11.75 -15.02
CA LEU A 665 25.01 11.49 -16.31
C LEU A 665 24.11 11.89 -17.49
N LEU A 666 22.80 11.64 -17.40
CA LEU A 666 21.83 12.10 -18.41
C LEU A 666 21.74 13.63 -18.44
N ASP A 667 21.71 14.29 -17.28
CA ASP A 667 21.69 15.75 -17.18
C ASP A 667 22.96 16.39 -17.78
N ASP A 668 24.14 15.79 -17.57
CA ASP A 668 25.40 16.25 -18.20
C ASP A 668 25.35 16.15 -19.74
N GLN A 669 24.72 15.10 -20.29
CA GLN A 669 24.52 14.94 -21.74
C GLN A 669 23.46 15.90 -22.30
N LEU A 670 22.41 16.20 -21.53
CA LEU A 670 21.29 17.05 -21.96
C LEU A 670 21.66 18.55 -21.95
N PHE A 671 22.30 19.01 -20.87
CA PHE A 671 22.49 20.45 -20.62
C PHE A 671 23.93 20.92 -20.82
N GLY A 672 24.90 20.00 -20.89
CA GLY A 672 26.33 20.35 -20.86
C GLY A 672 26.76 20.89 -19.49
N ARG A 673 28.02 20.67 -19.12
CA ARG A 673 28.61 20.98 -17.80
C ARG A 673 28.13 22.30 -17.17
N THR A 674 27.20 22.21 -16.22
CA THR A 674 27.01 23.24 -15.20
C THR A 674 27.79 22.84 -13.94
N ALA A 675 28.37 23.81 -13.24
CA ALA A 675 29.21 23.65 -12.05
C ALA A 675 28.74 22.66 -10.94
N PRO A 676 27.44 22.32 -10.74
CA PRO A 676 27.04 21.34 -9.73
C PRO A 676 27.55 19.90 -9.95
N ALA A 677 27.97 19.54 -11.16
CA ALA A 677 28.49 18.20 -11.46
C ALA A 677 29.84 17.89 -10.78
N ALA A 678 30.60 18.90 -10.36
CA ALA A 678 31.86 18.71 -9.63
C ALA A 678 31.62 18.22 -8.19
N ASP A 679 30.51 18.62 -7.57
CA ASP A 679 30.16 18.24 -6.20
C ASP A 679 29.63 16.81 -6.14
N VAL A 680 28.86 16.40 -7.15
CA VAL A 680 28.36 15.02 -7.29
C VAL A 680 29.52 14.05 -7.59
N ARG A 681 30.51 14.44 -8.41
CA ARG A 681 31.72 13.61 -8.66
C ARG A 681 32.55 13.40 -7.40
N ARG A 682 32.62 14.41 -6.51
CA ARG A 682 33.32 14.31 -5.23
C ARG A 682 32.64 13.36 -4.22
N VAL A 683 31.32 13.21 -4.34
CA VAL A 683 30.51 12.32 -3.49
C VAL A 683 30.46 10.89 -4.05
N LEU A 684 30.59 10.72 -5.37
CA LEU A 684 30.52 9.41 -6.02
C LEU A 684 31.88 8.73 -6.27
N GLY A 685 33.01 9.43 -6.08
CA GLY A 685 34.37 8.90 -6.27
C GLY A 685 35.02 9.36 -7.57
#